data_AF-A0A2P4YFZ4-F1
#
_entry.id   AF-A0A2P4YFZ4-F1
#
_cell.length_a   1.000
_cell.length_b   1.000
_cell.length_c   1.000
_cell.angle_alpha   90.00
_cell.angle_beta   90.00
_cell.angle_gamma   90.00
#
_symmetry.space_group_name_H-M   'P 1'
#
loop_
_entity.id
_entity.type
_entity.pdbx_description
1 polymer ?
#
loop_
_entity_poly.entity_id
_entity_poly.type
_entity_poly.pdbx_seq_one_letter_code
_entity_poly.pdbx_strand_id
1 'polypeptide(L)'
;MQIAVVMVLLTAQAIVQALTIGEAPGFAAGTTGGGTATPDYPKTIDDLKTLLKDDQPRVVVLDKEFDFLGTEGTTTETGCRPKSNTDCLDKKNGFKGQDVILFPGDTTLTNTGGCDQQVKVEVTYDNAAKNALVVGSNKTLRGVGQKGVLKGKGLWLDGDNIIIQNVHITELNPQYVWGGDAIYLQGTNNRAMKNIWLDHVKISRIGRQMFTSGFAGVESLTISNSDFDGRTDWSSSCDGRHYWGFILDGTTTRVSFLNNYIHSTSGCSPKTVGASSESANVVAHIANNYWANNSGHSFEPGANAFVLAEGNYFKDTAEPVQTDVDKSSISTTDDCSSSLGRSCPTNTVEKSGKFDSVNGERAMEKVKEFKEISGFTPGAAAKLYKEFDFLGSNGSTTEQGCRPKIMEQCVAEHNGFKGQDVILREGDTTFTQTGGCDQAVGVEVTYDNAAKNPLVVKGNKTLRGIGQAGVLKGRGLWLNGDNIIIQNIHITELNSQYVWGGDAIYMQGTESGSMKKIWLDHVKISRVGRQMLVIAFGGAESLTISNSDFDGSTDWSSSCDGRHYWAFIIGGEPTHVTFVNNYVHSTSGRSPKIVSEMGTNPIVVGHFVNNYWADNSGHSFEPGLNAFVLAEGNYFKDTKEPILADDKATVFTAADSNDCSSYLGRACVSNVVENSGKFDSVNGERAMEKVKEFKEIAEYTPSKASPLSESLDNFGVGVLQSPLDSSTQGSKNESSKQDSLAQGSEQGGSKEDNPTQGSGNESSGDGSPIQHNVEQGSIGQDADPSKCTPKRRVMELQA
;
A
#
# COMPACT_ATOMS: atom_id res chain seq x y z
N MET A 1 37.71 30.18 45.55
CA MET A 1 36.35 29.64 45.45
C MET A 1 35.91 29.82 44.00
N GLN A 2 36.01 28.75 43.21
CA GLN A 2 35.68 28.72 41.78
C GLN A 2 34.16 28.58 41.61
N ILE A 3 33.56 29.41 40.78
CA ILE A 3 32.24 29.11 40.19
C ILE A 3 32.48 28.91 38.71
N ALA A 4 32.32 27.66 38.28
CA ALA A 4 32.52 27.20 36.92
C ALA A 4 31.36 27.64 36.03
N VAL A 5 31.71 28.15 34.85
CA VAL A 5 30.80 28.37 33.72
C VAL A 5 30.51 27.00 33.09
N VAL A 6 29.25 26.56 33.10
CA VAL A 6 28.81 25.38 32.38
C VAL A 6 28.16 25.83 31.07
N MET A 7 28.74 25.37 29.96
CA MET A 7 28.24 25.55 28.59
C MET A 7 26.82 24.99 28.43
N VAL A 8 25.95 25.76 27.77
CA VAL A 8 24.69 25.27 27.22
C VAL A 8 25.00 24.50 25.94
N LEU A 9 24.93 23.16 25.99
CA LEU A 9 24.82 22.33 24.79
C LEU A 9 23.38 22.44 24.28
N LEU A 10 23.19 23.10 23.13
CA LEU A 10 21.98 22.95 22.32
C LEU A 10 22.02 21.55 21.67
N THR A 11 21.35 20.58 22.28
CA THR A 11 21.04 19.31 21.61
C THR A 11 19.80 19.52 20.74
N ALA A 12 20.01 19.54 19.43
CA ALA A 12 18.93 19.40 18.45
C ALA A 12 18.33 18.00 18.60
N GLN A 13 17.25 17.86 19.37
CA GLN A 13 16.45 16.63 19.37
C GLN A 13 15.58 16.65 18.11
N ALA A 14 15.96 15.83 17.13
CA ALA A 14 15.16 15.54 15.96
C ALA A 14 13.82 14.91 16.36
N ILE A 15 12.80 15.30 15.61
CA ILE A 15 11.41 14.89 15.69
C ILE A 15 11.31 13.40 15.28
N VAL A 16 10.90 12.52 16.21
CA VAL A 16 10.65 11.10 15.92
C VAL A 16 9.18 10.94 15.56
N GLN A 17 8.85 10.91 14.27
CA GLN A 17 7.53 10.46 13.82
C GLN A 17 7.38 8.97 14.16
N ALA A 18 6.30 8.63 14.86
CA ALA A 18 6.08 7.26 15.29
C ALA A 18 5.87 6.35 14.09
N LEU A 19 6.73 5.36 14.00
CA LEU A 19 6.89 4.53 12.82
C LEU A 19 6.22 3.18 13.09
N THR A 20 4.88 3.10 13.07
CA THR A 20 4.22 1.79 13.22
C THR A 20 4.47 0.94 11.98
N ILE A 21 5.03 -0.24 12.19
CA ILE A 21 5.40 -1.19 11.13
C ILE A 21 4.23 -2.13 10.78
N GLY A 22 3.28 -2.34 11.70
CA GLY A 22 2.20 -3.31 11.54
C GLY A 22 2.68 -4.76 11.69
N GLU A 23 1.81 -5.72 11.37
CA GLU A 23 2.14 -7.15 11.40
C GLU A 23 2.11 -7.74 9.99
N ALA A 24 3.13 -8.54 9.67
CA ALA A 24 3.19 -9.27 8.40
C ALA A 24 2.06 -10.32 8.33
N PRO A 25 1.27 -10.36 7.26
CA PRO A 25 0.35 -11.48 7.02
C PRO A 25 1.06 -12.68 6.39
N GLY A 26 0.38 -13.82 6.33
CA GLY A 26 0.82 -14.98 5.53
C GLY A 26 2.11 -15.63 6.04
N PHE A 27 2.97 -16.08 5.11
CA PHE A 27 4.17 -16.84 5.45
C PHE A 27 5.18 -16.08 6.31
N ALA A 28 5.24 -14.76 6.23
CA ALA A 28 6.12 -13.94 7.05
C ALA A 28 5.49 -13.49 8.39
N ALA A 29 4.34 -14.03 8.80
CA ALA A 29 3.72 -13.70 10.08
C ALA A 29 4.70 -13.88 11.26
N GLY A 30 4.75 -12.87 12.14
CA GLY A 30 5.70 -12.80 13.25
C GLY A 30 7.07 -12.18 12.90
N THR A 31 7.26 -11.67 11.68
CA THR A 31 8.46 -10.87 11.34
C THR A 31 8.49 -9.58 12.17
N THR A 32 9.62 -9.29 12.80
CA THR A 32 9.80 -8.11 13.67
C THR A 32 10.79 -7.09 13.12
N GLY A 33 11.65 -7.50 12.17
CA GLY A 33 12.68 -6.64 11.60
C GLY A 33 13.66 -6.13 12.67
N GLY A 34 13.83 -4.81 12.73
CA GLY A 34 14.59 -4.13 13.79
C GLY A 34 13.90 -4.11 15.17
N GLY A 35 12.68 -4.62 15.27
CA GLY A 35 11.88 -4.64 16.50
C GLY A 35 11.62 -3.24 17.04
N THR A 36 11.88 -3.04 18.33
CA THR A 36 11.70 -1.76 19.04
C THR A 36 12.99 -0.92 19.08
N ALA A 37 13.99 -1.22 18.24
CA ALA A 37 15.20 -0.42 18.15
C ALA A 37 14.85 1.05 17.84
N THR A 38 15.60 1.97 18.45
CA THR A 38 15.39 3.41 18.23
C THR A 38 15.59 3.73 16.74
N PRO A 39 14.66 4.47 16.10
CA PRO A 39 14.79 4.81 14.69
C PRO A 39 16.07 5.61 14.36
N ASP A 40 16.84 5.09 13.41
CA ASP A 40 18.01 5.73 12.82
C ASP A 40 17.61 6.51 11.55
N TYR A 41 18.04 7.76 11.43
CA TYR A 41 17.76 8.63 10.28
C TYR A 41 19.05 8.95 9.52
N PRO A 42 19.48 8.11 8.56
CA PRO A 42 20.72 8.31 7.83
C PRO A 42 20.79 9.69 7.17
N LYS A 43 21.94 10.35 7.26
CA LYS A 43 22.14 11.68 6.66
C LYS A 43 22.92 11.60 5.35
N THR A 44 23.70 10.55 5.15
CA THR A 44 24.48 10.31 3.94
C THR A 44 24.27 8.90 3.39
N ILE A 45 24.67 8.68 2.14
CA ILE A 45 24.69 7.34 1.53
C ILE A 45 25.54 6.37 2.36
N ASP A 46 26.66 6.83 2.91
CA ASP A 46 27.56 5.98 3.71
C ASP A 46 26.93 5.61 5.06
N ASP A 47 26.18 6.52 5.69
CA ASP A 47 25.38 6.21 6.88
C ASP A 47 24.36 5.12 6.57
N LEU A 48 23.62 5.27 5.46
CA LEU A 48 22.61 4.30 5.03
C LEU A 48 23.24 2.92 4.76
N LYS A 49 24.35 2.88 4.00
CA LYS A 49 25.12 1.65 3.73
C LYS A 49 25.55 0.96 5.03
N THR A 50 26.04 1.74 5.99
CA THR A 50 26.54 1.22 7.27
C THR A 50 25.40 0.65 8.12
N LEU A 51 24.33 1.42 8.31
CA LEU A 51 23.18 1.03 9.14
C LEU A 51 22.44 -0.20 8.60
N LEU A 52 22.37 -0.36 7.28
CA LEU A 52 21.72 -1.53 6.68
C LEU A 52 22.54 -2.81 6.80
N LYS A 53 23.88 -2.70 6.80
CA LYS A 53 24.79 -3.85 6.76
C LYS A 53 25.26 -4.32 8.14
N ASP A 54 25.20 -3.47 9.16
CA ASP A 54 25.74 -3.83 10.48
C ASP A 54 25.03 -5.04 11.13
N ASP A 55 25.60 -5.54 12.22
CA ASP A 55 25.11 -6.71 12.93
C ASP A 55 24.04 -6.39 14.00
N GLN A 56 23.69 -5.12 14.18
CA GLN A 56 22.75 -4.68 15.20
C GLN A 56 21.31 -4.69 14.69
N PRO A 57 20.29 -4.99 15.51
CA PRO A 57 18.92 -4.72 15.13
C PRO A 57 18.72 -3.21 14.86
N ARG A 58 18.15 -2.85 13.71
CA ARG A 58 17.98 -1.44 13.30
C ARG A 58 16.60 -1.16 12.74
N VAL A 59 16.05 0.00 13.09
CA VAL A 59 14.93 0.62 12.39
C VAL A 59 15.48 1.83 11.62
N VAL A 60 15.77 1.66 10.34
CA VAL A 60 16.34 2.68 9.46
C VAL A 60 15.21 3.42 8.74
N VAL A 61 15.12 4.73 8.94
CA VAL A 61 14.04 5.58 8.44
C VAL A 61 14.52 6.51 7.33
N LEU A 62 13.94 6.36 6.14
CA LEU A 62 14.20 7.23 4.99
C LEU A 62 13.23 8.40 4.98
N ASP A 63 13.69 9.57 5.42
CA ASP A 63 12.94 10.83 5.41
C ASP A 63 13.23 11.71 4.17
N LYS A 64 13.99 11.17 3.22
CA LYS A 64 14.42 11.82 1.98
C LYS A 64 14.87 10.82 0.91
N GLU A 65 15.02 11.29 -0.31
CA GLU A 65 15.63 10.55 -1.42
C GLU A 65 17.15 10.37 -1.19
N PHE A 66 17.62 9.15 -1.45
CA PHE A 66 19.03 8.82 -1.59
C PHE A 66 19.31 8.53 -3.06
N ASP A 67 19.92 9.50 -3.75
CA ASP A 67 20.29 9.39 -5.16
C ASP A 67 21.73 8.83 -5.29
N PHE A 68 21.83 7.63 -5.84
CA PHE A 68 23.08 6.91 -6.07
C PHE A 68 23.62 7.07 -7.49
N LEU A 69 22.92 7.76 -8.39
CA LEU A 69 23.38 7.94 -9.77
C LEU A 69 24.74 8.67 -9.79
N GLY A 70 25.67 8.15 -10.58
CA GLY A 70 27.03 8.64 -10.75
C GLY A 70 27.96 8.38 -9.57
N THR A 71 27.46 7.86 -8.44
CA THR A 71 28.28 7.70 -7.21
C THR A 71 29.37 6.64 -7.32
N GLU A 72 29.21 5.69 -8.25
CA GLU A 72 30.17 4.59 -8.49
C GLU A 72 30.72 4.60 -9.93
N GLY A 73 30.55 5.73 -10.62
CA GLY A 73 31.00 5.93 -12.00
C GLY A 73 30.21 5.11 -13.03
N THR A 74 30.68 5.14 -14.28
CA THR A 74 30.09 4.42 -15.41
C THR A 74 31.08 3.46 -16.04
N THR A 75 30.57 2.36 -16.60
CA THR A 75 31.35 1.41 -17.40
C THR A 75 30.85 1.41 -18.84
N THR A 76 31.79 1.44 -19.80
CA THR A 76 31.51 1.28 -21.23
C THR A 76 32.16 0.00 -21.73
N GLU A 77 31.38 -0.91 -22.29
CA GLU A 77 31.86 -2.20 -22.76
C GLU A 77 30.99 -2.79 -23.88
N THR A 78 31.39 -3.97 -24.38
CA THR A 78 30.59 -4.69 -25.38
C THR A 78 29.39 -5.34 -24.71
N GLY A 79 28.19 -5.01 -25.19
CA GLY A 79 26.94 -5.71 -24.92
C GLY A 79 26.47 -6.52 -26.13
N CYS A 80 25.29 -7.11 -26.01
CA CYS A 80 24.56 -7.69 -27.14
C CYS A 80 23.22 -7.00 -27.36
N ARG A 81 22.79 -6.96 -28.62
CA ARG A 81 21.46 -6.51 -29.01
C ARG A 81 20.56 -7.72 -29.26
N PRO A 82 19.52 -7.96 -28.44
CA PRO A 82 18.56 -9.03 -28.71
C PRO A 82 17.71 -8.71 -29.93
N LYS A 83 17.14 -9.76 -30.54
CA LYS A 83 16.24 -9.64 -31.69
C LYS A 83 15.05 -8.75 -31.35
N SER A 84 14.53 -8.86 -30.13
CA SER A 84 13.44 -8.00 -29.65
C SER A 84 13.77 -6.51 -29.74
N ASN A 85 15.00 -6.10 -29.46
CA ASN A 85 15.43 -4.71 -29.58
C ASN A 85 15.69 -4.33 -31.04
N THR A 86 16.29 -5.20 -31.86
CA THR A 86 16.40 -4.95 -33.31
C THR A 86 15.02 -4.69 -33.93
N ASP A 87 14.07 -5.59 -33.69
CA ASP A 87 12.69 -5.45 -34.18
C ASP A 87 12.02 -4.19 -33.61
N CYS A 88 12.40 -3.75 -32.40
CA CYS A 88 11.87 -2.53 -31.80
C CYS A 88 12.34 -1.25 -32.51
N LEU A 89 13.64 -1.17 -32.78
CA LEU A 89 14.24 -0.04 -33.49
C LEU A 89 13.63 0.12 -34.89
N ASP A 90 13.27 -0.99 -35.53
CA ASP A 90 12.62 -0.99 -36.85
C ASP A 90 11.18 -0.47 -36.80
N LYS A 91 10.44 -0.70 -35.71
CA LYS A 91 9.03 -0.29 -35.57
C LYS A 91 8.82 1.22 -35.49
N LYS A 92 9.80 1.97 -34.98
CA LYS A 92 9.73 3.45 -34.82
C LYS A 92 8.43 3.93 -34.15
N ASN A 93 7.91 3.17 -33.18
CA ASN A 93 6.62 3.41 -32.53
C ASN A 93 6.70 4.31 -31.29
N GLY A 94 7.84 4.97 -31.05
CA GLY A 94 8.06 5.85 -29.90
C GLY A 94 8.68 5.15 -28.67
N PHE A 95 8.76 3.81 -28.65
CA PHE A 95 9.44 3.05 -27.59
C PHE A 95 10.83 2.58 -28.02
N LYS A 96 11.69 2.31 -27.04
CA LYS A 96 13.03 1.74 -27.25
C LYS A 96 13.06 0.31 -26.72
N GLY A 97 13.90 -0.54 -27.30
CA GLY A 97 14.18 -1.85 -26.73
C GLY A 97 15.34 -1.79 -25.73
N GLN A 98 15.57 -2.90 -25.03
CA GLN A 98 16.69 -3.05 -24.10
C GLN A 98 17.85 -3.80 -24.78
N ASP A 99 19.06 -3.26 -24.68
CA ASP A 99 20.28 -4.01 -24.96
C ASP A 99 20.70 -4.79 -23.69
N VAL A 100 21.64 -5.73 -23.82
CA VAL A 100 22.03 -6.64 -22.74
C VAL A 100 23.48 -6.38 -22.36
N ILE A 101 23.74 -6.18 -21.06
CA ILE A 101 25.09 -6.18 -20.51
C ILE A 101 25.55 -7.63 -20.39
N LEU A 102 26.73 -7.94 -20.92
CA LEU A 102 27.28 -9.30 -20.93
C LEU A 102 27.86 -9.70 -19.57
N PHE A 103 27.88 -11.00 -19.30
CA PHE A 103 28.67 -11.53 -18.20
C PHE A 103 30.17 -11.36 -18.48
N PRO A 104 31.00 -11.13 -17.44
CA PRO A 104 32.44 -11.04 -17.61
C PRO A 104 33.00 -12.27 -18.36
N GLY A 105 33.74 -12.02 -19.44
CA GLY A 105 34.36 -13.06 -20.26
C GLY A 105 33.48 -13.66 -21.36
N ASP A 106 32.19 -13.30 -21.46
CA ASP A 106 31.34 -13.74 -22.57
C ASP A 106 31.65 -12.94 -23.85
N THR A 107 32.53 -13.50 -24.68
CA THR A 107 32.92 -12.90 -25.97
C THR A 107 32.13 -13.46 -27.16
N THR A 108 31.41 -14.57 -26.94
CA THR A 108 30.67 -15.33 -27.95
C THR A 108 29.19 -14.95 -28.03
N LEU A 109 28.69 -14.19 -27.04
CA LEU A 109 27.29 -13.76 -26.92
C LEU A 109 26.31 -14.92 -26.70
N THR A 110 26.81 -16.05 -26.19
CA THR A 110 26.03 -17.28 -26.03
C THR A 110 25.84 -17.68 -24.57
N ASN A 111 26.59 -17.07 -23.66
CA ASN A 111 26.62 -17.50 -22.26
C ASN A 111 25.77 -16.58 -21.37
N THR A 112 25.54 -15.34 -21.80
CA THR A 112 24.69 -14.37 -21.11
C THR A 112 23.24 -14.54 -21.54
N GLY A 113 22.35 -14.77 -20.57
CA GLY A 113 20.91 -14.79 -20.81
C GLY A 113 20.40 -13.47 -21.38
N GLY A 114 19.53 -13.53 -22.39
CA GLY A 114 19.01 -12.36 -23.09
C GLY A 114 19.68 -12.08 -24.44
N CYS A 115 20.77 -12.75 -24.80
CA CYS A 115 21.36 -12.68 -26.14
C CYS A 115 20.83 -13.80 -27.03
N ASP A 116 19.78 -13.52 -27.81
CA ASP A 116 19.17 -14.48 -28.77
C ASP A 116 19.67 -14.31 -30.21
N GLN A 117 20.59 -13.37 -30.44
CA GLN A 117 21.30 -13.17 -31.70
C GLN A 117 22.70 -12.57 -31.47
N GLN A 118 23.60 -12.79 -32.42
CA GLN A 118 25.01 -12.39 -32.31
C GLN A 118 25.28 -10.95 -32.80
N VAL A 119 24.54 -9.97 -32.28
CA VAL A 119 24.72 -8.54 -32.63
C VAL A 119 25.45 -7.83 -31.49
N LYS A 120 26.70 -7.42 -31.72
CA LYS A 120 27.50 -6.65 -30.74
C LYS A 120 27.12 -5.18 -30.77
N VAL A 121 27.01 -4.58 -29.59
CA VAL A 121 26.78 -3.15 -29.41
C VAL A 121 27.64 -2.61 -28.28
N GLU A 122 27.91 -1.30 -28.28
CA GLU A 122 28.51 -0.65 -27.12
C GLU A 122 27.40 -0.29 -26.12
N VAL A 123 27.60 -0.64 -24.85
CA VAL A 123 26.70 -0.28 -23.74
C VAL A 123 27.46 0.58 -22.75
N THR A 124 26.79 1.59 -22.19
CA THR A 124 27.36 2.46 -21.14
C THR A 124 26.38 2.61 -20.00
N TYR A 125 26.71 2.06 -18.83
CA TYR A 125 25.79 1.97 -17.70
C TYR A 125 26.40 2.52 -16.41
N ASP A 126 25.52 2.90 -15.48
CA ASP A 126 25.91 3.34 -14.14
C ASP A 126 26.23 2.14 -13.25
N ASN A 127 27.41 2.12 -12.63
CA ASN A 127 27.84 1.00 -11.80
C ASN A 127 27.06 0.91 -10.48
N ALA A 128 26.44 1.99 -10.01
CA ALA A 128 25.72 1.97 -8.75
C ALA A 128 24.58 0.95 -8.77
N ALA A 129 23.86 0.82 -9.88
CA ALA A 129 22.75 -0.13 -10.00
C ALA A 129 23.21 -1.60 -10.10
N LYS A 130 24.49 -1.86 -10.39
CA LYS A 130 25.08 -3.21 -10.43
C LYS A 130 25.49 -3.72 -9.05
N ASN A 131 25.77 -2.81 -8.12
CA ASN A 131 26.23 -3.11 -6.77
C ASN A 131 25.10 -2.81 -5.78
N ALA A 132 24.33 -3.80 -5.34
CA ALA A 132 23.19 -3.54 -4.44
C ALA A 132 23.63 -3.04 -3.04
N LEU A 133 22.74 -2.32 -2.37
CA LEU A 133 22.84 -2.09 -0.93
C LEU A 133 22.56 -3.39 -0.17
N VAL A 134 23.51 -3.84 0.63
CA VAL A 134 23.35 -5.04 1.45
C VAL A 134 22.53 -4.72 2.70
N VAL A 135 21.49 -5.51 2.95
CA VAL A 135 20.64 -5.45 4.14
C VAL A 135 20.84 -6.74 4.94
N GLY A 136 21.46 -6.63 6.12
CA GLY A 136 21.71 -7.75 7.01
C GLY A 136 20.46 -8.17 7.80
N SER A 137 20.62 -9.13 8.72
CA SER A 137 19.53 -9.60 9.57
C SER A 137 19.02 -8.52 10.55
N ASN A 138 17.76 -8.69 11.00
CA ASN A 138 17.10 -7.84 12.01
C ASN A 138 17.04 -6.37 11.60
N LYS A 139 16.62 -6.10 10.36
CA LYS A 139 16.53 -4.74 9.82
C LYS A 139 15.09 -4.40 9.48
N THR A 140 14.66 -3.21 9.87
CA THR A 140 13.51 -2.54 9.28
C THR A 140 14.04 -1.36 8.48
N LEU A 141 13.83 -1.34 7.16
CA LEU A 141 14.05 -0.16 6.33
C LEU A 141 12.69 0.42 5.97
N ARG A 142 12.43 1.67 6.32
CA ARG A 142 11.11 2.28 6.13
C ARG A 142 11.15 3.72 5.66
N GLY A 143 10.38 4.05 4.62
CA GLY A 143 10.23 5.44 4.18
C GLY A 143 9.16 6.22 4.95
N VAL A 144 9.28 7.54 4.98
CA VAL A 144 8.30 8.48 5.56
C VAL A 144 7.50 9.13 4.42
N GLY A 145 6.17 8.95 4.42
CA GLY A 145 5.32 9.42 3.32
C GLY A 145 5.86 8.92 1.98
N GLN A 146 6.07 9.82 1.03
CA GLN A 146 6.68 9.51 -0.29
C GLN A 146 8.19 9.82 -0.35
N LYS A 147 8.80 10.24 0.77
CA LYS A 147 10.18 10.74 0.77
C LYS A 147 11.20 9.60 0.74
N GLY A 148 10.85 8.40 1.19
CA GLY A 148 11.75 7.26 1.22
C GLY A 148 12.02 6.68 -0.16
N VAL A 149 12.98 7.26 -0.88
CA VAL A 149 13.33 6.86 -2.25
C VAL A 149 14.79 6.41 -2.32
N LEU A 150 15.03 5.28 -2.96
CA LEU A 150 16.35 4.79 -3.37
C LEU A 150 16.44 4.88 -4.89
N LYS A 151 17.22 5.83 -5.39
CA LYS A 151 17.34 6.08 -6.83
C LYS A 151 18.71 5.64 -7.31
N GLY A 152 18.77 4.84 -8.37
CA GLY A 152 20.03 4.34 -8.94
C GLY A 152 20.62 3.10 -8.25
N LYS A 153 19.97 2.53 -7.23
CA LYS A 153 20.51 1.36 -6.49
C LYS A 153 19.43 0.48 -5.89
N GLY A 154 19.58 -0.84 -6.06
CA GLY A 154 18.70 -1.85 -5.47
C GLY A 154 19.17 -2.36 -4.12
N LEU A 155 18.45 -3.35 -3.58
CA LEU A 155 18.71 -4.01 -2.31
C LEU A 155 19.09 -5.48 -2.51
N TRP A 156 20.12 -5.93 -1.79
CA TRP A 156 20.43 -7.34 -1.59
C TRP A 156 20.16 -7.69 -0.13
N LEU A 157 19.15 -8.50 0.10
CA LEU A 157 18.80 -8.99 1.43
C LEU A 157 19.69 -10.21 1.75
N ASP A 158 20.53 -10.08 2.77
CA ASP A 158 21.56 -11.05 3.16
C ASP A 158 21.43 -11.38 4.66
N GLY A 159 20.24 -11.83 5.06
CA GLY A 159 19.91 -12.13 6.45
C GLY A 159 18.47 -12.59 6.66
N ASP A 160 18.13 -12.92 7.90
CA ASP A 160 16.76 -13.24 8.32
C ASP A 160 16.12 -12.04 9.03
N ASN A 161 14.80 -12.06 9.17
CA ASN A 161 14.04 -11.07 9.94
C ASN A 161 14.24 -9.65 9.40
N ILE A 162 13.79 -9.42 8.16
CA ILE A 162 13.95 -8.15 7.45
C ILE A 162 12.58 -7.63 7.03
N ILE A 163 12.34 -6.34 7.30
CA ILE A 163 11.16 -5.61 6.86
C ILE A 163 11.62 -4.47 5.95
N ILE A 164 11.10 -4.42 4.72
CA ILE A 164 11.22 -3.27 3.83
C ILE A 164 9.83 -2.70 3.63
N GLN A 165 9.58 -1.48 4.13
CA GLN A 165 8.23 -0.92 4.14
C GLN A 165 8.17 0.52 3.60
N ASN A 166 7.23 0.82 2.70
CA ASN A 166 7.01 2.19 2.21
C ASN A 166 8.27 2.82 1.60
N VAL A 167 8.97 2.09 0.73
CA VAL A 167 10.18 2.55 0.04
C VAL A 167 9.96 2.48 -1.47
N HIS A 168 10.37 3.52 -2.19
CA HIS A 168 10.39 3.54 -3.66
C HIS A 168 11.81 3.27 -4.17
N ILE A 169 11.99 2.22 -4.98
CA ILE A 169 13.25 1.89 -5.65
C ILE A 169 13.12 2.17 -7.15
N THR A 170 13.99 3.01 -7.72
CA THR A 170 13.86 3.41 -9.13
C THR A 170 15.15 3.84 -9.83
N GLU A 171 15.11 3.93 -11.16
CA GLU A 171 16.21 4.39 -12.04
C GLU A 171 17.45 3.47 -12.01
N LEU A 172 17.25 2.16 -12.13
CA LEU A 172 18.35 1.17 -12.14
C LEU A 172 18.70 0.77 -13.57
N ASN A 173 19.37 1.64 -14.34
CA ASN A 173 19.76 1.39 -15.73
C ASN A 173 18.61 0.79 -16.59
N PRO A 174 17.44 1.44 -16.69
CA PRO A 174 16.25 0.88 -17.35
C PRO A 174 16.48 0.41 -18.80
N GLN A 175 17.47 0.99 -19.48
CA GLN A 175 17.83 0.67 -20.86
C GLN A 175 18.55 -0.67 -21.05
N TYR A 176 19.01 -1.33 -19.97
CA TYR A 176 19.81 -2.55 -20.07
C TYR A 176 19.27 -3.72 -19.26
N VAL A 177 19.09 -4.86 -19.92
CA VAL A 177 19.00 -6.14 -19.24
C VAL A 177 20.34 -6.39 -18.54
N TRP A 178 20.29 -6.91 -17.31
CA TRP A 178 21.43 -6.99 -16.37
C TRP A 178 21.98 -5.65 -15.87
N GLY A 179 21.25 -4.54 -16.10
CA GLY A 179 21.60 -3.21 -15.61
C GLY A 179 21.37 -2.99 -14.11
N GLY A 180 20.51 -3.80 -13.48
CA GLY A 180 20.24 -3.78 -12.04
C GLY A 180 18.90 -4.44 -11.71
N ASP A 181 18.83 -5.07 -10.53
CA ASP A 181 17.60 -5.59 -9.94
C ASP A 181 17.23 -4.75 -8.72
N ALA A 182 15.93 -4.55 -8.48
CA ALA A 182 15.48 -3.72 -7.37
C ALA A 182 15.62 -4.42 -6.01
N ILE A 183 15.18 -5.68 -5.88
CA ILE A 183 15.31 -6.45 -4.65
C ILE A 183 15.75 -7.88 -4.98
N TYR A 184 16.84 -8.32 -4.35
CA TYR A 184 17.43 -9.63 -4.55
C TYR A 184 17.69 -10.36 -3.23
N LEU A 185 17.45 -11.67 -3.21
CA LEU A 185 17.85 -12.58 -2.13
C LEU A 185 18.14 -13.98 -2.67
N GLN A 186 18.88 -14.79 -1.91
CA GLN A 186 19.29 -16.13 -2.37
C GLN A 186 19.34 -17.23 -1.30
N GLY A 187 18.93 -16.92 -0.08
CA GLY A 187 19.25 -17.74 1.08
C GLY A 187 20.57 -17.34 1.72
N THR A 188 20.87 -17.91 2.88
CA THR A 188 22.09 -17.67 3.65
C THR A 188 22.67 -19.01 4.10
N ASN A 189 24.00 -19.17 4.08
CA ASN A 189 24.67 -20.40 4.55
C ASN A 189 24.06 -21.70 3.99
N ASN A 190 23.77 -21.75 2.69
CA ASN A 190 23.15 -22.88 1.99
C ASN A 190 21.76 -23.30 2.50
N ARG A 191 21.04 -22.41 3.19
CA ARG A 191 19.64 -22.61 3.58
C ARG A 191 18.75 -21.46 3.13
N ALA A 192 17.46 -21.73 3.07
CA ALA A 192 16.47 -20.69 2.83
C ALA A 192 16.49 -19.63 3.95
N MET A 193 16.30 -18.37 3.55
CA MET A 193 16.08 -17.25 4.48
C MET A 193 14.70 -17.34 5.15
N LYS A 194 14.52 -16.63 6.26
CA LYS A 194 13.27 -16.58 7.02
C LYS A 194 12.88 -15.16 7.39
N ASN A 195 11.58 -14.94 7.51
CA ASN A 195 10.93 -13.77 8.08
C ASN A 195 11.26 -12.51 7.26
N ILE A 196 10.91 -12.55 5.99
CA ILE A 196 11.12 -11.45 5.06
C ILE A 196 9.77 -10.84 4.71
N TRP A 197 9.60 -9.55 4.99
CA TRP A 197 8.37 -8.82 4.68
C TRP A 197 8.65 -7.59 3.82
N LEU A 198 8.11 -7.58 2.60
CA LEU A 198 8.14 -6.44 1.70
C LEU A 198 6.72 -5.86 1.66
N ASP A 199 6.54 -4.63 2.12
CA ASP A 199 5.21 -4.04 2.29
C ASP A 199 5.14 -2.60 1.80
N HIS A 200 4.10 -2.22 1.07
CA HIS A 200 3.97 -0.87 0.52
C HIS A 200 5.22 -0.39 -0.25
N VAL A 201 5.99 -1.31 -0.86
CA VAL A 201 7.13 -0.91 -1.68
C VAL A 201 6.64 -0.46 -3.04
N LYS A 202 7.35 0.50 -3.65
CA LYS A 202 7.15 0.88 -5.05
C LYS A 202 8.40 0.55 -5.85
N ILE A 203 8.24 -0.06 -7.02
CA ILE A 203 9.36 -0.34 -7.92
C ILE A 203 9.02 0.14 -9.32
N SER A 204 9.90 0.95 -9.92
CA SER A 204 9.71 1.48 -11.28
C SER A 204 11.03 1.73 -12.01
N ARG A 205 11.03 1.69 -13.36
CA ARG A 205 12.17 2.07 -14.21
C ARG A 205 13.48 1.37 -13.81
N ILE A 206 13.50 0.05 -13.94
CA ILE A 206 14.67 -0.77 -13.64
C ILE A 206 15.09 -1.58 -14.87
N GLY A 207 16.35 -1.99 -14.92
CA GLY A 207 16.90 -2.73 -16.05
C GLY A 207 16.38 -4.16 -16.13
N ARG A 208 16.30 -4.85 -14.99
CA ARG A 208 15.88 -6.26 -14.93
C ARG A 208 14.85 -6.49 -13.81
N GLN A 209 15.08 -7.37 -12.84
CA GLN A 209 14.01 -7.91 -11.99
C GLN A 209 13.54 -6.91 -10.92
N MET A 210 12.21 -6.75 -10.76
CA MET A 210 11.64 -6.00 -9.64
C MET A 210 11.87 -6.77 -8.33
N PHE A 211 11.77 -8.10 -8.39
CA PHE A 211 12.16 -8.97 -7.28
C PHE A 211 12.75 -10.28 -7.81
N THR A 212 13.76 -10.82 -7.11
CA THR A 212 14.25 -12.17 -7.37
C THR A 212 14.66 -12.86 -6.08
N SER A 213 14.13 -14.08 -5.88
CA SER A 213 14.71 -15.08 -4.99
C SER A 213 15.47 -16.13 -5.80
N GLY A 214 16.61 -16.61 -5.30
CA GLY A 214 17.43 -17.64 -5.95
C GLY A 214 17.95 -18.74 -5.03
N PHE A 215 18.62 -19.75 -5.61
CA PHE A 215 19.36 -20.84 -4.95
C PHE A 215 18.63 -21.58 -3.85
N ALA A 216 18.92 -21.26 -2.58
CA ALA A 216 18.32 -21.95 -1.45
C ALA A 216 16.89 -21.48 -1.19
N GLY A 217 16.55 -20.26 -1.60
CA GLY A 217 15.21 -19.69 -1.51
C GLY A 217 14.92 -18.95 -0.20
N VAL A 218 13.63 -18.84 0.12
CA VAL A 218 13.11 -18.16 1.33
C VAL A 218 11.90 -18.90 1.89
N GLU A 219 12.03 -19.42 3.12
CA GLU A 219 11.01 -20.26 3.76
C GLU A 219 9.83 -19.44 4.32
N SER A 220 10.01 -18.14 4.53
CA SER A 220 8.93 -17.24 4.94
C SER A 220 9.07 -15.85 4.31
N LEU A 221 8.42 -15.65 3.16
CA LEU A 221 8.33 -14.37 2.46
C LEU A 221 6.87 -13.91 2.35
N THR A 222 6.61 -12.65 2.70
CA THR A 222 5.39 -11.95 2.33
C THR A 222 5.74 -10.71 1.52
N ILE A 223 5.14 -10.59 0.33
CA ILE A 223 5.14 -9.36 -0.47
C ILE A 223 3.69 -8.86 -0.46
N SER A 224 3.45 -7.74 0.23
CA SER A 224 2.11 -7.21 0.41
C SER A 224 1.98 -5.74 0.03
N ASN A 225 0.77 -5.37 -0.35
CA ASN A 225 0.35 -3.97 -0.47
C ASN A 225 1.24 -3.10 -1.36
N SER A 226 2.00 -3.68 -2.28
CA SER A 226 3.07 -2.99 -3.01
C SER A 226 2.66 -2.62 -4.43
N ASP A 227 3.35 -1.63 -5.00
CA ASP A 227 3.17 -1.12 -6.36
C ASP A 227 4.34 -1.47 -7.27
N PHE A 228 4.05 -2.18 -8.35
CA PHE A 228 5.02 -2.65 -9.31
C PHE A 228 4.69 -2.05 -10.67
N ASP A 229 5.32 -0.90 -10.94
CA ASP A 229 5.07 -0.06 -12.10
C ASP A 229 6.05 -0.39 -13.23
N GLY A 230 5.54 -1.13 -14.22
CA GLY A 230 6.30 -1.54 -15.38
C GLY A 230 6.39 -0.49 -16.51
N ARG A 231 5.91 0.74 -16.31
CA ARG A 231 6.07 1.78 -17.35
C ARG A 231 7.54 2.13 -17.51
N THR A 232 8.00 2.11 -18.76
CA THR A 232 9.39 2.37 -19.10
C THR A 232 9.50 2.87 -20.54
N ASP A 233 10.52 3.67 -20.84
CA ASP A 233 10.84 4.05 -22.22
C ASP A 233 11.60 2.93 -22.96
N TRP A 234 12.17 1.98 -22.21
CA TRP A 234 12.94 0.85 -22.72
C TRP A 234 12.33 -0.48 -22.27
N SER A 235 11.80 -1.26 -23.21
CA SER A 235 11.22 -2.56 -22.89
C SER A 235 11.59 -3.67 -23.89
N SER A 236 11.80 -4.87 -23.36
CA SER A 236 11.96 -6.10 -24.19
C SER A 236 10.77 -6.39 -25.09
N SER A 237 9.58 -5.86 -24.78
CA SER A 237 8.34 -6.01 -25.56
C SER A 237 8.16 -4.95 -26.66
N CYS A 238 8.91 -3.84 -26.61
CA CYS A 238 8.79 -2.68 -27.49
C CYS A 238 7.42 -1.96 -27.45
N ASP A 239 6.87 -1.78 -26.25
CA ASP A 239 5.54 -1.18 -26.06
C ASP A 239 5.41 -0.39 -24.74
N GLY A 240 6.54 -0.11 -24.10
CA GLY A 240 6.61 0.63 -22.85
C GLY A 240 6.22 -0.15 -21.60
N ARG A 241 6.11 -1.49 -21.70
CA ARG A 241 5.78 -2.38 -20.58
C ARG A 241 6.95 -3.27 -20.16
N HIS A 242 7.23 -3.32 -18.87
CA HIS A 242 8.38 -4.04 -18.32
C HIS A 242 8.21 -5.56 -18.34
N TYR A 243 9.18 -6.30 -18.84
CA TYR A 243 9.12 -7.78 -18.92
C TYR A 243 9.57 -8.46 -17.63
N TRP A 244 10.51 -7.86 -16.90
CA TRP A 244 11.25 -8.51 -15.83
C TRP A 244 10.64 -8.19 -14.45
N GLY A 245 9.46 -8.76 -14.18
CA GLY A 245 8.75 -8.57 -12.91
C GLY A 245 9.43 -9.30 -11.75
N PHE A 246 9.10 -10.58 -11.60
CA PHE A 246 9.41 -11.39 -10.44
C PHE A 246 9.94 -12.75 -10.85
N ILE A 247 11.00 -13.18 -10.17
CA ILE A 247 11.40 -14.59 -10.10
C ILE A 247 11.26 -15.05 -8.66
N LEU A 248 10.35 -16.00 -8.45
CA LEU A 248 10.17 -16.73 -7.21
C LEU A 248 10.80 -18.13 -7.40
N ASP A 249 12.10 -18.21 -7.13
CA ASP A 249 12.92 -19.43 -7.27
C ASP A 249 13.53 -19.87 -5.94
N GLY A 250 14.04 -21.09 -5.91
CA GLY A 250 14.80 -21.68 -4.82
C GLY A 250 14.56 -23.18 -4.66
N THR A 251 15.41 -23.83 -3.85
CA THR A 251 15.16 -25.18 -3.33
C THR A 251 13.96 -25.17 -2.40
N THR A 252 13.87 -24.20 -1.49
CA THR A 252 12.72 -24.03 -0.59
C THR A 252 12.28 -22.58 -0.61
N THR A 253 11.13 -22.31 -1.24
CA THR A 253 10.54 -20.97 -1.24
C THR A 253 9.06 -21.02 -0.87
N ARG A 254 8.62 -20.16 0.07
CA ARG A 254 7.22 -19.97 0.47
C ARG A 254 6.88 -18.50 0.41
N VAL A 255 5.88 -18.16 -0.39
CA VAL A 255 5.53 -16.77 -0.68
C VAL A 255 4.06 -16.53 -0.45
N SER A 256 3.74 -15.52 0.36
CA SER A 256 2.45 -14.87 0.38
C SER A 256 2.55 -13.60 -0.45
N PHE A 257 1.92 -13.60 -1.63
CA PHE A 257 1.89 -12.47 -2.54
C PHE A 257 0.49 -11.86 -2.48
N LEU A 258 0.33 -10.80 -1.68
CA LEU A 258 -0.97 -10.36 -1.19
C LEU A 258 -1.26 -8.90 -1.52
N ASN A 259 -2.44 -8.59 -2.04
CA ASN A 259 -2.91 -7.21 -2.20
C ASN A 259 -2.00 -6.29 -3.05
N ASN A 260 -1.14 -6.82 -3.92
CA ASN A 260 -0.22 -6.00 -4.72
C ASN A 260 -0.89 -5.43 -5.96
N TYR A 261 -0.39 -4.30 -6.47
CA TYR A 261 -0.72 -3.75 -7.77
C TYR A 261 0.43 -3.97 -8.75
N ILE A 262 0.18 -4.72 -9.81
CA ILE A 262 1.18 -5.07 -10.83
C ILE A 262 0.65 -4.55 -12.14
N HIS A 263 1.35 -3.59 -12.75
CA HIS A 263 0.82 -2.98 -13.95
C HIS A 263 1.84 -2.57 -14.98
N SER A 264 1.35 -2.46 -16.21
CA SER A 264 2.18 -2.06 -17.35
C SER A 264 3.38 -2.98 -17.52
N THR A 265 3.15 -4.30 -17.37
CA THR A 265 4.16 -5.34 -17.55
C THR A 265 3.93 -6.14 -18.82
N SER A 266 4.85 -7.02 -19.20
CA SER A 266 4.71 -7.87 -20.39
C SER A 266 5.15 -9.33 -20.17
N GLY A 267 5.55 -9.69 -18.96
CA GLY A 267 6.10 -11.01 -18.64
C GLY A 267 6.40 -11.18 -17.16
N CYS A 268 6.77 -12.41 -16.76
CA CYS A 268 7.32 -12.78 -15.45
C CYS A 268 6.62 -12.11 -14.26
N SER A 269 5.28 -12.10 -14.20
CA SER A 269 4.51 -11.36 -13.20
C SER A 269 3.50 -12.24 -12.44
N PRO A 270 3.91 -13.26 -11.67
CA PRO A 270 5.29 -13.68 -11.43
C PRO A 270 5.70 -14.93 -12.21
N LYS A 271 7.02 -15.15 -12.37
CA LYS A 271 7.57 -16.48 -12.66
C LYS A 271 7.80 -17.23 -11.35
N THR A 272 7.25 -18.44 -11.22
CA THR A 272 7.43 -19.32 -10.06
C THR A 272 8.05 -20.63 -10.50
N VAL A 273 9.20 -21.01 -9.96
CA VAL A 273 9.91 -22.21 -10.42
C VAL A 273 10.80 -22.73 -9.31
N GLY A 274 10.92 -24.04 -9.11
CA GLY A 274 11.89 -24.59 -8.17
C GLY A 274 13.22 -24.95 -8.83
N ALA A 275 14.23 -25.18 -8.00
CA ALA A 275 15.47 -25.81 -8.44
C ALA A 275 15.21 -27.20 -9.06
N SER A 276 16.17 -27.71 -9.84
CA SER A 276 16.06 -28.99 -10.54
C SER A 276 16.15 -30.21 -9.62
N SER A 277 16.57 -30.05 -8.36
CA SER A 277 16.63 -31.13 -7.38
C SER A 277 15.24 -31.67 -7.04
N GLU A 278 15.11 -32.97 -6.83
CA GLU A 278 13.83 -33.62 -6.48
C GLU A 278 13.19 -33.11 -5.20
N SER A 279 13.99 -32.63 -4.25
CA SER A 279 13.50 -32.05 -2.99
C SER A 279 13.01 -30.61 -3.13
N ALA A 280 13.26 -29.96 -4.27
CA ALA A 280 12.90 -28.56 -4.45
C ALA A 280 11.39 -28.40 -4.53
N ASN A 281 10.87 -27.37 -3.87
CA ASN A 281 9.51 -26.94 -4.07
C ASN A 281 9.33 -25.47 -3.70
N VAL A 282 8.59 -24.76 -4.56
CA VAL A 282 8.18 -23.37 -4.38
C VAL A 282 6.68 -23.34 -4.21
N VAL A 283 6.21 -22.84 -3.07
CA VAL A 283 4.79 -22.73 -2.76
C VAL A 283 4.42 -21.26 -2.73
N ALA A 284 3.47 -20.85 -3.55
CA ALA A 284 3.02 -19.47 -3.63
C ALA A 284 1.51 -19.38 -3.37
N HIS A 285 1.16 -18.59 -2.36
CA HIS A 285 -0.20 -18.14 -2.11
C HIS A 285 -0.36 -16.73 -2.65
N ILE A 286 -1.13 -16.60 -3.73
CA ILE A 286 -1.24 -15.37 -4.49
C ILE A 286 -2.69 -14.90 -4.40
N ALA A 287 -2.96 -13.94 -3.51
CA ALA A 287 -4.32 -13.57 -3.18
C ALA A 287 -4.59 -12.06 -3.20
N ASN A 288 -5.77 -11.69 -3.70
CA ASN A 288 -6.25 -10.30 -3.72
C ASN A 288 -5.35 -9.27 -4.42
N ASN A 289 -4.48 -9.70 -5.33
CA ASN A 289 -3.68 -8.78 -6.13
C ASN A 289 -4.44 -8.28 -7.35
N TYR A 290 -3.99 -7.16 -7.91
CA TYR A 290 -4.53 -6.55 -9.11
C TYR A 290 -3.47 -6.47 -10.22
N TRP A 291 -3.70 -7.20 -11.31
CA TRP A 291 -2.95 -7.06 -12.55
C TRP A 291 -3.67 -6.13 -13.52
N ALA A 292 -2.94 -5.16 -14.09
CA ALA A 292 -3.48 -4.25 -15.08
C ALA A 292 -2.53 -3.99 -16.24
N ASN A 293 -3.06 -3.88 -17.46
CA ASN A 293 -2.29 -3.41 -18.62
C ASN A 293 -1.06 -4.29 -18.90
N ASN A 294 -1.25 -5.60 -19.07
CA ASN A 294 -0.19 -6.52 -19.44
C ASN A 294 -0.35 -6.99 -20.89
N SER A 295 0.61 -6.65 -21.75
CA SER A 295 0.55 -6.94 -23.19
C SER A 295 1.02 -8.33 -23.58
N GLY A 296 1.66 -9.05 -22.65
CA GLY A 296 2.13 -10.42 -22.82
C GLY A 296 1.44 -11.30 -21.79
N HIS A 297 2.24 -11.92 -20.92
CA HIS A 297 1.75 -12.86 -19.92
C HIS A 297 2.10 -12.44 -18.49
N SER A 298 1.33 -12.94 -17.52
CA SER A 298 1.59 -12.71 -16.09
C SER A 298 2.29 -13.92 -15.47
N PHE A 299 1.54 -14.97 -15.10
CA PHE A 299 2.07 -16.10 -14.35
C PHE A 299 2.87 -17.04 -15.26
N GLU A 300 4.03 -17.50 -14.80
CA GLU A 300 4.81 -18.57 -15.43
C GLU A 300 5.17 -19.67 -14.41
N PRO A 301 4.23 -20.56 -14.04
CA PRO A 301 4.53 -21.67 -13.14
C PRO A 301 5.39 -22.71 -13.86
N GLY A 302 6.62 -22.90 -13.40
CA GLY A 302 7.56 -23.90 -13.88
C GLY A 302 7.54 -25.18 -13.03
N ALA A 303 8.55 -26.02 -13.24
CA ALA A 303 8.71 -27.26 -12.48
C ALA A 303 8.82 -26.96 -10.98
N ASN A 304 8.31 -27.87 -10.14
CA ASN A 304 8.36 -27.77 -8.68
C ASN A 304 7.65 -26.53 -8.08
N ALA A 305 6.87 -25.79 -8.86
CA ALA A 305 6.03 -24.71 -8.36
C ALA A 305 4.61 -25.20 -8.06
N PHE A 306 4.07 -24.79 -6.91
CA PHE A 306 2.73 -25.12 -6.44
C PHE A 306 2.02 -23.82 -6.05
N VAL A 307 1.09 -23.37 -6.88
CA VAL A 307 0.47 -22.04 -6.75
C VAL A 307 -1.02 -22.17 -6.42
N LEU A 308 -1.48 -21.43 -5.42
CA LEU A 308 -2.90 -21.13 -5.23
C LEU A 308 -3.12 -19.65 -5.55
N ALA A 309 -3.98 -19.37 -6.52
CA ALA A 309 -4.41 -18.02 -6.86
C ALA A 309 -5.90 -17.84 -6.59
N GLU A 310 -6.26 -16.95 -5.66
CA GLU A 310 -7.66 -16.71 -5.24
C GLU A 310 -7.97 -15.23 -5.01
N GLY A 311 -9.19 -14.81 -5.34
CA GLY A 311 -9.65 -13.43 -5.14
C GLY A 311 -8.86 -12.34 -5.90
N ASN A 312 -8.07 -12.71 -6.91
CA ASN A 312 -7.28 -11.77 -7.70
C ASN A 312 -8.12 -11.10 -8.79
N TYR A 313 -7.64 -9.96 -9.29
CA TYR A 313 -8.27 -9.23 -10.38
C TYR A 313 -7.28 -9.05 -11.54
N PHE A 314 -7.68 -9.40 -12.76
CA PHE A 314 -6.92 -9.15 -13.99
C PHE A 314 -7.70 -8.21 -14.91
N LYS A 315 -7.05 -7.14 -15.36
CA LYS A 315 -7.58 -6.20 -16.35
C LYS A 315 -6.60 -6.02 -17.49
N ASP A 316 -7.08 -6.06 -18.73
CA ASP A 316 -6.27 -5.80 -19.92
C ASP A 316 -4.94 -6.61 -19.88
N THR A 317 -5.03 -7.88 -19.47
CA THR A 317 -3.91 -8.82 -19.37
C THR A 317 -4.05 -9.87 -20.46
N ALA A 318 -3.17 -9.86 -21.46
CA ALA A 318 -3.34 -10.71 -22.64
C ALA A 318 -3.35 -12.21 -22.28
N GLU A 319 -2.42 -12.66 -21.43
CA GLU A 319 -2.37 -14.05 -20.94
C GLU A 319 -2.11 -14.09 -19.42
N PRO A 320 -3.16 -14.16 -18.57
CA PRO A 320 -2.99 -14.21 -17.12
C PRO A 320 -2.07 -15.34 -16.64
N VAL A 321 -2.08 -16.49 -17.31
CA VAL A 321 -1.17 -17.60 -17.02
C VAL A 321 -0.63 -18.22 -18.29
N GLN A 322 0.70 -18.24 -18.41
CA GLN A 322 1.42 -18.98 -19.43
C GLN A 322 1.96 -20.27 -18.79
N THR A 323 1.51 -21.42 -19.29
CA THR A 323 1.84 -22.72 -18.70
C THR A 323 2.50 -23.67 -19.67
N ASP A 324 3.39 -24.50 -19.12
CA ASP A 324 3.86 -25.75 -19.72
C ASP A 324 3.16 -26.87 -18.93
N VAL A 325 2.20 -27.56 -19.54
CA VAL A 325 1.29 -28.50 -18.85
C VAL A 325 2.01 -29.61 -18.09
N ASP A 326 3.22 -29.98 -18.51
CA ASP A 326 4.02 -31.02 -17.87
C ASP A 326 4.72 -30.53 -16.59
N LYS A 327 4.88 -29.21 -16.44
CA LYS A 327 5.66 -28.58 -15.38
C LYS A 327 4.81 -27.75 -14.43
N SER A 328 3.83 -27.02 -14.95
CA SER A 328 3.03 -26.05 -14.21
C SER A 328 2.08 -26.74 -13.22
N SER A 329 2.01 -26.26 -11.98
CA SER A 329 0.93 -26.60 -11.03
C SER A 329 0.36 -25.34 -10.39
N ILE A 330 -0.85 -24.96 -10.83
CA ILE A 330 -1.59 -23.79 -10.35
C ILE A 330 -3.07 -24.12 -10.21
N SER A 331 -3.63 -23.76 -9.05
CA SER A 331 -5.07 -23.82 -8.78
C SER A 331 -5.67 -22.42 -8.75
N THR A 332 -6.79 -22.26 -9.45
CA THR A 332 -7.64 -21.06 -9.53
C THR A 332 -9.08 -21.35 -9.07
N THR A 333 -9.30 -22.49 -8.41
CA THR A 333 -10.61 -22.97 -7.93
C THR A 333 -11.28 -22.01 -6.96
N ASP A 334 -12.61 -21.97 -6.98
CA ASP A 334 -13.46 -21.19 -6.08
C ASP A 334 -14.06 -22.03 -4.93
N ASP A 335 -13.91 -23.35 -4.95
CA ASP A 335 -14.17 -24.20 -3.78
C ASP A 335 -12.89 -24.88 -3.28
N CYS A 336 -12.52 -24.50 -2.07
CA CYS A 336 -11.36 -25.02 -1.35
C CYS A 336 -11.74 -25.74 -0.06
N SER A 337 -13.03 -25.97 0.19
CA SER A 337 -13.54 -26.41 1.49
C SER A 337 -12.92 -27.74 1.93
N SER A 338 -12.71 -28.66 0.97
CA SER A 338 -12.10 -29.98 1.22
C SER A 338 -10.61 -29.92 1.56
N SER A 339 -9.89 -28.91 1.06
CA SER A 339 -8.44 -28.80 1.20
C SER A 339 -8.03 -27.82 2.29
N LEU A 340 -8.72 -26.69 2.42
CA LEU A 340 -8.37 -25.58 3.30
C LEU A 340 -9.36 -25.37 4.45
N GLY A 341 -10.49 -26.08 4.47
CA GLY A 341 -11.54 -25.87 5.46
C GLY A 341 -12.34 -24.57 5.27
N ARG A 342 -12.15 -23.89 4.14
CA ARG A 342 -12.85 -22.65 3.74
C ARG A 342 -13.06 -22.62 2.22
N SER A 343 -14.04 -21.84 1.77
CA SER A 343 -14.19 -21.49 0.34
C SER A 343 -13.03 -20.61 -0.14
N CYS A 344 -12.73 -20.65 -1.44
CA CYS A 344 -11.80 -19.72 -2.08
C CYS A 344 -12.59 -18.65 -2.85
N PRO A 345 -12.34 -17.34 -2.67
CA PRO A 345 -12.99 -16.34 -3.49
C PRO A 345 -12.54 -16.45 -4.95
N THR A 346 -13.49 -16.29 -5.87
CA THR A 346 -13.24 -16.36 -7.32
C THR A 346 -12.29 -15.25 -7.78
N ASN A 347 -11.41 -15.58 -8.73
CA ASN A 347 -10.61 -14.60 -9.46
C ASN A 347 -11.47 -13.90 -10.54
N THR A 348 -11.30 -12.60 -10.74
CA THR A 348 -12.02 -11.83 -11.76
C THR A 348 -11.11 -11.51 -12.94
N VAL A 349 -11.57 -11.79 -14.15
CA VAL A 349 -10.89 -11.41 -15.40
C VAL A 349 -11.76 -10.41 -16.18
N GLU A 350 -11.21 -9.25 -16.53
CA GLU A 350 -11.86 -8.22 -17.34
C GLU A 350 -10.96 -7.91 -18.54
N LYS A 351 -11.50 -8.00 -19.77
CA LYS A 351 -10.73 -7.74 -21.01
C LYS A 351 -9.36 -8.43 -21.03
N SER A 352 -9.31 -9.64 -20.48
CA SER A 352 -8.09 -10.41 -20.28
C SER A 352 -8.24 -11.81 -20.85
N GLY A 353 -7.13 -12.51 -21.03
CA GLY A 353 -7.11 -13.92 -21.38
C GLY A 353 -7.75 -14.80 -20.31
N LYS A 354 -7.83 -16.11 -20.59
CA LYS A 354 -8.34 -17.09 -19.63
C LYS A 354 -7.38 -17.27 -18.46
N PHE A 355 -7.93 -17.59 -17.29
CA PHE A 355 -7.15 -17.87 -16.08
C PHE A 355 -7.63 -19.18 -15.44
N ASP A 356 -7.31 -20.28 -16.12
CA ASP A 356 -7.74 -21.62 -15.76
C ASP A 356 -6.67 -22.34 -14.94
N SER A 357 -7.10 -23.31 -14.12
CA SER A 357 -6.19 -24.16 -13.36
C SER A 357 -5.41 -25.10 -14.30
N VAL A 358 -4.16 -25.39 -13.93
CA VAL A 358 -3.32 -26.38 -14.61
C VAL A 358 -2.71 -27.27 -13.53
N ASN A 359 -3.00 -28.57 -13.58
CA ASN A 359 -2.66 -29.52 -12.51
C ASN A 359 -3.10 -29.00 -11.12
N GLY A 360 -4.32 -28.46 -11.04
CA GLY A 360 -4.85 -27.81 -9.84
C GLY A 360 -4.91 -28.74 -8.63
N GLU A 361 -5.27 -30.01 -8.80
CA GLU A 361 -5.26 -30.99 -7.70
C GLU A 361 -3.87 -31.17 -7.10
N ARG A 362 -2.83 -31.30 -7.95
CA ARG A 362 -1.42 -31.37 -7.52
C ARG A 362 -0.99 -30.11 -6.77
N ALA A 363 -1.43 -28.93 -7.23
CA ALA A 363 -1.18 -27.67 -6.53
C ALA A 363 -1.84 -27.68 -5.14
N MET A 364 -3.12 -28.05 -5.05
CA MET A 364 -3.88 -28.07 -3.80
C MET A 364 -3.38 -29.11 -2.80
N GLU A 365 -2.94 -30.28 -3.27
CA GLU A 365 -2.33 -31.31 -2.42
C GLU A 365 -1.12 -30.81 -1.67
N LYS A 366 -0.30 -29.95 -2.30
CA LYS A 366 0.85 -29.34 -1.64
C LYS A 366 0.45 -28.14 -0.78
N VAL A 367 -0.40 -27.27 -1.31
CA VAL A 367 -0.82 -26.02 -0.66
C VAL A 367 -1.53 -26.28 0.69
N LYS A 368 -2.33 -27.34 0.81
CA LYS A 368 -3.05 -27.67 2.05
C LYS A 368 -2.16 -28.01 3.24
N GLU A 369 -0.87 -28.30 3.01
CA GLU A 369 0.09 -28.56 4.08
C GLU A 369 0.42 -27.31 4.91
N PHE A 370 0.09 -26.11 4.42
CA PHE A 370 0.49 -24.83 5.00
C PHE A 370 -0.66 -24.11 5.72
N LYS A 371 -0.46 -23.83 7.02
CA LYS A 371 -1.45 -23.17 7.88
C LYS A 371 -1.58 -21.68 7.56
N GLU A 372 -0.52 -21.08 7.07
CA GLU A 372 -0.46 -19.69 6.65
C GLU A 372 -1.39 -19.43 5.47
N ILE A 373 -1.68 -20.45 4.65
CA ILE A 373 -2.62 -20.38 3.53
C ILE A 373 -4.05 -20.68 3.98
N SER A 374 -4.25 -21.77 4.72
CA SER A 374 -5.59 -22.16 5.21
C SER A 374 -6.15 -21.17 6.24
N GLY A 375 -5.30 -20.55 7.05
CA GLY A 375 -5.65 -19.53 8.04
C GLY A 375 -5.83 -18.12 7.47
N PHE A 376 -5.40 -17.85 6.23
CA PHE A 376 -5.64 -16.58 5.57
C PHE A 376 -7.02 -16.57 4.91
N THR A 377 -7.81 -15.51 5.11
CA THR A 377 -9.13 -15.37 4.50
C THR A 377 -9.09 -14.25 3.46
N PRO A 378 -8.96 -14.57 2.16
CA PRO A 378 -8.97 -13.55 1.13
C PRO A 378 -10.37 -12.95 0.93
N GLY A 379 -10.40 -11.68 0.55
CA GLY A 379 -11.62 -10.98 0.16
C GLY A 379 -12.09 -11.40 -1.24
N ALA A 380 -13.30 -10.97 -1.62
CA ALA A 380 -13.71 -11.00 -3.02
C ALA A 380 -12.86 -10.01 -3.84
N ALA A 381 -12.56 -10.35 -5.09
CA ALA A 381 -11.86 -9.45 -6.00
C ALA A 381 -12.63 -8.12 -6.13
N ALA A 382 -11.97 -7.00 -5.82
CA ALA A 382 -12.57 -5.66 -5.83
C ALA A 382 -11.62 -4.63 -6.45
N LYS A 383 -12.18 -3.52 -6.97
CA LYS A 383 -11.46 -2.46 -7.69
C LYS A 383 -11.88 -1.08 -7.20
N LEU A 384 -10.92 -0.23 -6.86
CA LEU A 384 -11.05 1.23 -6.85
C LEU A 384 -9.82 1.88 -7.51
N TYR A 385 -9.87 2.04 -8.83
CA TYR A 385 -8.74 2.52 -9.66
C TYR A 385 -9.00 3.86 -10.34
N LYS A 386 -10.11 4.51 -10.01
CA LYS A 386 -10.55 5.79 -10.55
C LYS A 386 -11.42 6.48 -9.51
N GLU A 387 -11.59 7.78 -9.67
CA GLU A 387 -12.63 8.51 -8.95
C GLU A 387 -14.01 7.94 -9.30
N PHE A 388 -14.79 7.66 -8.27
CA PHE A 388 -16.20 7.35 -8.39
C PHE A 388 -16.97 8.57 -7.93
N ASP A 389 -17.42 9.35 -8.92
CA ASP A 389 -18.26 10.51 -8.70
C ASP A 389 -19.73 10.08 -8.68
N PHE A 390 -20.36 10.21 -7.52
CA PHE A 390 -21.77 9.92 -7.31
C PHE A 390 -22.63 11.19 -7.24
N LEU A 391 -22.07 12.38 -7.43
CA LEU A 391 -22.84 13.62 -7.45
C LEU A 391 -23.92 13.56 -8.53
N GLY A 392 -25.14 13.95 -8.18
CA GLY A 392 -26.34 13.92 -9.00
C GLY A 392 -26.91 12.53 -9.25
N SER A 393 -26.24 11.44 -8.84
CA SER A 393 -26.65 10.07 -9.19
C SER A 393 -28.03 9.66 -8.65
N ASN A 394 -28.47 10.29 -7.56
CA ASN A 394 -29.79 10.07 -6.96
C ASN A 394 -30.70 11.30 -7.03
N GLY A 395 -30.35 12.28 -7.89
CA GLY A 395 -31.02 13.58 -7.96
C GLY A 395 -30.86 14.40 -6.67
N SER A 396 -31.60 15.52 -6.61
CA SER A 396 -31.59 16.44 -5.48
C SER A 396 -32.98 16.53 -4.85
N THR A 397 -33.02 16.75 -3.54
CA THR A 397 -34.25 17.07 -2.81
C THR A 397 -34.21 18.53 -2.38
N THR A 398 -35.32 19.24 -2.57
CA THR A 398 -35.53 20.58 -2.01
C THR A 398 -36.65 20.51 -0.98
N GLU A 399 -36.36 20.89 0.25
CA GLU A 399 -37.31 20.83 1.35
C GLU A 399 -37.02 21.91 2.41
N GLN A 400 -37.88 21.98 3.41
CA GLN A 400 -37.69 22.87 4.54
C GLN A 400 -36.56 22.35 5.43
N GLY A 401 -35.54 23.19 5.63
CA GLY A 401 -34.47 23.04 6.61
C GLY A 401 -34.62 24.04 7.75
N CYS A 402 -33.61 24.08 8.61
CA CYS A 402 -33.46 25.15 9.61
C CYS A 402 -32.07 25.78 9.53
N ARG A 403 -32.01 27.08 9.85
CA ARG A 403 -30.76 27.81 10.07
C ARG A 403 -30.61 28.08 11.56
N PRO A 404 -29.64 27.44 12.24
CA PRO A 404 -29.36 27.69 13.65
C PRO A 404 -29.05 29.17 13.89
N LYS A 405 -29.45 29.73 15.03
CA LYS A 405 -29.24 31.16 15.32
C LYS A 405 -27.78 31.60 15.22
N ILE A 406 -26.86 30.73 15.63
CA ILE A 406 -25.43 31.00 15.51
C ILE A 406 -25.02 31.22 14.05
N MET A 407 -25.63 30.53 13.09
CA MET A 407 -25.33 30.70 11.66
C MET A 407 -25.84 32.03 11.10
N GLU A 408 -26.90 32.62 11.69
CA GLU A 408 -27.31 34.00 11.33
C GLU A 408 -26.24 35.02 11.67
N GLN A 409 -25.52 34.82 12.79
CA GLN A 409 -24.40 35.68 13.19
C GLN A 409 -23.24 35.57 12.20
N CYS A 410 -22.97 34.37 11.70
CA CYS A 410 -21.92 34.12 10.73
C CYS A 410 -22.15 34.83 9.39
N VAL A 411 -23.40 34.86 8.92
CA VAL A 411 -23.77 35.64 7.73
C VAL A 411 -23.53 37.15 7.96
N ALA A 412 -23.72 37.63 9.19
CA ALA A 412 -23.53 39.04 9.55
C ALA A 412 -22.05 39.43 9.76
N GLU A 413 -21.16 38.49 10.07
CA GLU A 413 -19.74 38.74 10.35
C GLU A 413 -18.90 39.09 9.12
N HIS A 414 -19.36 38.77 7.90
CA HIS A 414 -18.63 39.00 6.64
C HIS A 414 -17.18 38.50 6.65
N ASN A 415 -16.89 37.43 7.41
CA ASN A 415 -15.54 36.93 7.67
C ASN A 415 -14.99 36.01 6.57
N GLY A 416 -15.75 35.81 5.47
CA GLY A 416 -15.36 34.99 4.33
C GLY A 416 -15.84 33.54 4.37
N PHE A 417 -16.37 33.07 5.51
CA PHE A 417 -16.88 31.69 5.68
C PHE A 417 -18.41 31.63 5.67
N LYS A 418 -18.95 30.47 5.30
CA LYS A 418 -20.39 30.22 5.28
C LYS A 418 -20.80 29.31 6.45
N GLY A 419 -21.98 29.56 6.99
CA GLY A 419 -22.58 28.72 8.03
C GLY A 419 -23.29 27.50 7.45
N GLN A 420 -23.23 26.35 8.13
CA GLN A 420 -23.98 25.16 7.73
C GLN A 420 -25.46 25.26 8.14
N ASP A 421 -26.36 25.10 7.18
CA ASP A 421 -27.78 24.90 7.49
C ASP A 421 -28.04 23.43 7.84
N VAL A 422 -29.22 23.10 8.37
CA VAL A 422 -29.54 21.76 8.86
C VAL A 422 -30.69 21.18 8.07
N ILE A 423 -30.50 19.95 7.57
CA ILE A 423 -31.59 19.18 6.98
C ILE A 423 -32.42 18.58 8.13
N LEU A 424 -33.74 18.80 8.09
CA LEU A 424 -34.65 18.34 9.13
C LEU A 424 -34.84 16.82 9.09
N ARG A 425 -35.11 16.25 10.27
CA ARG A 425 -35.64 14.90 10.37
C ARG A 425 -37.05 14.87 9.78
N GLU A 426 -37.38 13.79 9.08
CA GLU A 426 -38.73 13.59 8.55
C GLU A 426 -39.81 13.78 9.63
N GLY A 427 -40.79 14.64 9.35
CA GLY A 427 -41.89 14.98 10.26
C GLY A 427 -41.60 16.09 11.28
N ASP A 428 -40.38 16.60 11.38
CA ASP A 428 -40.05 17.71 12.27
C ASP A 428 -40.44 19.07 11.67
N THR A 429 -41.64 19.54 11.97
CA THR A 429 -42.16 20.84 11.51
C THR A 429 -41.95 21.97 12.51
N THR A 430 -41.46 21.67 13.71
CA THR A 430 -41.31 22.63 14.83
C THR A 430 -39.84 22.94 15.16
N PHE A 431 -38.89 22.32 14.46
CA PHE A 431 -37.44 22.45 14.65
C PHE A 431 -36.94 21.99 16.03
N THR A 432 -37.74 21.20 16.74
CA THR A 432 -37.43 20.78 18.12
C THR A 432 -36.95 19.33 18.20
N GLN A 433 -37.05 18.56 17.11
CA GLN A 433 -36.71 17.14 17.10
C GLN A 433 -35.40 16.86 16.37
N THR A 434 -34.94 17.80 15.53
CA THR A 434 -33.70 17.72 14.77
C THR A 434 -32.57 18.39 15.55
N GLY A 435 -31.56 17.62 15.94
CA GLY A 435 -30.36 18.16 16.55
C GLY A 435 -29.64 19.12 15.60
N GLY A 436 -29.29 20.31 16.10
CA GLY A 436 -28.69 21.39 15.33
C GLY A 436 -29.63 22.57 15.06
N CYS A 437 -30.93 22.49 15.36
CA CYS A 437 -31.89 23.57 15.11
C CYS A 437 -32.11 24.54 16.29
N ASP A 438 -31.07 24.82 17.08
CA ASP A 438 -31.20 25.65 18.28
C ASP A 438 -31.57 27.11 17.96
N GLN A 439 -32.73 27.54 18.46
CA GLN A 439 -33.31 28.87 18.20
C GLN A 439 -33.36 29.23 16.71
N ALA A 440 -33.57 28.22 15.85
CA ALA A 440 -33.42 28.35 14.41
C ALA A 440 -34.59 29.05 13.70
N VAL A 441 -34.31 29.56 12.50
CA VAL A 441 -35.33 29.99 11.54
C VAL A 441 -35.46 28.97 10.40
N GLY A 442 -36.64 28.90 9.79
CA GLY A 442 -36.86 28.03 8.63
C GLY A 442 -36.17 28.57 7.38
N VAL A 443 -35.51 27.68 6.63
CA VAL A 443 -34.88 28.00 5.34
C VAL A 443 -35.19 26.90 4.33
N GLU A 444 -35.10 27.20 3.04
CA GLU A 444 -35.13 26.16 2.01
C GLU A 444 -33.73 25.57 1.85
N VAL A 445 -33.63 24.24 1.83
CA VAL A 445 -32.37 23.52 1.60
C VAL A 445 -32.50 22.63 0.38
N THR A 446 -31.47 22.60 -0.46
CA THR A 446 -31.39 21.74 -1.65
C THR A 446 -30.14 20.90 -1.60
N TYR A 447 -30.28 19.60 -1.37
CA TYR A 447 -29.14 18.70 -1.17
C TYR A 447 -29.14 17.53 -2.16
N ASP A 448 -27.95 16.98 -2.38
CA ASP A 448 -27.76 15.79 -3.19
C ASP A 448 -28.18 14.53 -2.42
N ASN A 449 -29.07 13.73 -2.99
CA ASN A 449 -29.56 12.52 -2.33
C ASN A 449 -28.51 11.41 -2.28
N ALA A 450 -27.44 11.47 -3.08
CA ALA A 450 -26.39 10.46 -3.08
C ALA A 450 -25.73 10.36 -1.69
N ALA A 451 -25.38 11.50 -1.08
CA ALA A 451 -24.68 11.52 0.21
C ALA A 451 -25.53 11.00 1.39
N LYS A 452 -26.85 10.98 1.23
CA LYS A 452 -27.81 10.36 2.17
C LYS A 452 -27.91 8.83 2.01
N ASN A 453 -27.35 8.27 0.94
CA ASN A 453 -27.44 6.86 0.56
C ASN A 453 -26.02 6.23 0.49
N PRO A 454 -25.40 5.93 1.66
CA PRO A 454 -24.04 5.39 1.69
C PRO A 454 -23.93 4.01 1.04
N LEU A 455 -22.74 3.68 0.55
CA LEU A 455 -22.43 2.36 0.00
C LEU A 455 -22.28 1.34 1.13
N VAL A 456 -23.06 0.27 1.09
CA VAL A 456 -23.01 -0.78 2.12
C VAL A 456 -21.82 -1.71 1.87
N VAL A 457 -20.89 -1.79 2.83
CA VAL A 457 -19.76 -2.71 2.84
C VAL A 457 -20.06 -3.83 3.83
N LYS A 458 -20.31 -5.03 3.32
CA LYS A 458 -20.52 -6.24 4.14
C LYS A 458 -19.21 -6.79 4.67
N GLY A 459 -19.27 -7.81 5.52
CA GLY A 459 -18.08 -8.45 6.08
C GLY A 459 -17.19 -9.15 5.04
N ASN A 460 -15.93 -9.41 5.43
CA ASN A 460 -14.89 -10.03 4.60
C ASN A 460 -14.61 -9.24 3.32
N LYS A 461 -14.31 -7.95 3.48
CA LYS A 461 -14.03 -7.03 2.37
C LYS A 461 -12.76 -6.25 2.64
N THR A 462 -11.95 -6.11 1.59
CA THR A 462 -10.89 -5.10 1.54
C THR A 462 -11.25 -4.12 0.45
N LEU A 463 -11.48 -2.86 0.83
CA LEU A 463 -11.67 -1.75 -0.08
C LEU A 463 -10.38 -0.96 -0.11
N ARG A 464 -9.66 -1.02 -1.23
CA ARG A 464 -8.35 -0.37 -1.36
C ARG A 464 -8.30 0.52 -2.58
N GLY A 465 -7.97 1.79 -2.38
CA GLY A 465 -7.73 2.70 -3.48
C GLY A 465 -6.36 2.48 -4.08
N ILE A 466 -6.24 2.74 -5.38
CA ILE A 466 -5.00 2.61 -6.13
C ILE A 466 -4.43 4.00 -6.30
N GLY A 467 -3.45 4.30 -5.46
CA GLY A 467 -2.76 5.56 -5.46
C GLY A 467 -3.69 6.74 -5.28
N GLN A 468 -3.57 7.76 -6.14
CA GLN A 468 -4.38 8.97 -6.14
C GLN A 468 -5.75 8.83 -6.76
N ALA A 469 -6.02 7.68 -7.36
CA ALA A 469 -7.26 7.46 -8.05
C ALA A 469 -8.39 6.96 -7.13
N GLY A 470 -8.09 6.48 -5.91
CA GLY A 470 -9.06 5.88 -5.00
C GLY A 470 -10.01 6.87 -4.33
N VAL A 471 -10.79 7.63 -5.09
CA VAL A 471 -11.66 8.70 -4.57
C VAL A 471 -13.15 8.29 -4.67
N LEU A 472 -13.90 8.47 -3.59
CA LEU A 472 -15.36 8.40 -3.54
C LEU A 472 -15.90 9.83 -3.33
N LYS A 473 -16.54 10.39 -4.36
CA LYS A 473 -17.19 11.70 -4.28
C LYS A 473 -18.71 11.57 -4.15
N GLY A 474 -19.32 12.33 -3.24
CA GLY A 474 -20.78 12.38 -3.12
C GLY A 474 -21.42 11.21 -2.36
N ARG A 475 -20.67 10.20 -1.91
CA ARG A 475 -21.19 9.09 -1.08
C ARG A 475 -20.18 8.62 -0.04
N GLY A 476 -20.69 8.34 1.16
CA GLY A 476 -19.96 7.67 2.22
C GLY A 476 -20.09 6.14 2.16
N LEU A 477 -19.54 5.49 3.18
CA LEU A 477 -19.57 4.04 3.39
C LEU A 477 -20.39 3.71 4.64
N TRP A 478 -21.23 2.68 4.55
CA TRP A 478 -21.84 2.02 5.71
C TRP A 478 -21.21 0.64 5.87
N LEU A 479 -20.37 0.48 6.89
CA LEU A 479 -19.75 -0.81 7.21
C LEU A 479 -20.72 -1.65 8.05
N ASN A 480 -21.01 -2.86 7.59
CA ASN A 480 -22.03 -3.74 8.14
C ASN A 480 -21.59 -5.20 8.07
N GLY A 481 -20.61 -5.56 8.90
CA GLY A 481 -20.06 -6.90 9.04
C GLY A 481 -18.67 -6.90 9.68
N ASP A 482 -18.12 -8.08 9.90
CA ASP A 482 -16.78 -8.27 10.46
C ASP A 482 -15.71 -8.38 9.36
N ASN A 483 -14.44 -8.22 9.74
CA ASN A 483 -13.29 -8.40 8.86
C ASN A 483 -13.35 -7.48 7.63
N ILE A 484 -13.27 -6.17 7.90
CA ILE A 484 -13.34 -5.12 6.87
C ILE A 484 -12.07 -4.27 6.94
N ILE A 485 -11.39 -4.15 5.81
CA ILE A 485 -10.23 -3.26 5.62
C ILE A 485 -10.63 -2.16 4.65
N ILE A 486 -10.48 -0.90 5.04
CA ILE A 486 -10.62 0.27 4.17
C ILE A 486 -9.26 0.96 4.13
N GLN A 487 -8.61 0.97 2.96
CA GLN A 487 -7.24 1.44 2.85
C GLN A 487 -6.97 2.34 1.64
N ASN A 488 -6.19 3.40 1.83
CA ASN A 488 -5.71 4.26 0.73
C ASN A 488 -6.86 4.81 -0.15
N ILE A 489 -7.94 5.32 0.47
CA ILE A 489 -9.05 5.96 -0.24
C ILE A 489 -9.30 7.37 0.28
N HIS A 490 -9.87 8.22 -0.58
CA HIS A 490 -10.37 9.55 -0.22
C HIS A 490 -11.89 9.59 -0.33
N ILE A 491 -12.60 9.96 0.74
CA ILE A 491 -14.05 10.17 0.74
C ILE A 491 -14.31 11.68 0.86
N THR A 492 -15.03 12.27 -0.09
CA THR A 492 -15.22 13.72 -0.13
C THR A 492 -16.49 14.21 -0.83
N GLU A 493 -16.80 15.48 -0.70
CA GLU A 493 -17.95 16.16 -1.32
C GLU A 493 -19.31 15.57 -0.92
N LEU A 494 -19.56 15.40 0.38
CA LEU A 494 -20.83 14.87 0.90
C LEU A 494 -21.69 16.00 1.47
N ASN A 495 -22.30 16.83 0.61
CA ASN A 495 -23.19 17.93 1.05
C ASN A 495 -22.58 18.78 2.19
N SER A 496 -21.35 19.27 2.03
CA SER A 496 -20.61 19.99 3.08
C SER A 496 -21.35 21.19 3.68
N GLN A 497 -22.27 21.78 2.93
CA GLN A 497 -23.12 22.89 3.35
C GLN A 497 -24.23 22.53 4.35
N TYR A 498 -24.50 21.24 4.57
CA TYR A 498 -25.63 20.81 5.39
C TYR A 498 -25.23 19.83 6.50
N VAL A 499 -25.56 20.20 7.75
CA VAL A 499 -25.62 19.23 8.84
C VAL A 499 -26.70 18.20 8.50
N TRP A 500 -26.41 16.92 8.77
CA TRP A 500 -27.16 15.76 8.30
C TRP A 500 -27.12 15.53 6.78
N GLY A 501 -26.28 16.26 6.02
CA GLY A 501 -26.10 16.09 4.58
C GLY A 501 -25.48 14.77 4.15
N GLY A 502 -24.72 14.13 5.03
CA GLY A 502 -24.09 12.81 4.83
C GLY A 502 -22.93 12.60 5.81
N ASP A 503 -22.68 11.34 6.18
CA ASP A 503 -21.48 10.93 6.92
C ASP A 503 -20.55 10.15 5.99
N ALA A 504 -19.24 10.30 6.20
CA ALA A 504 -18.25 9.64 5.34
C ALA A 504 -18.12 8.14 5.63
N ILE A 505 -17.99 7.75 6.90
CA ILE A 505 -17.97 6.34 7.31
C ILE A 505 -18.93 6.15 8.49
N TYR A 506 -19.89 5.24 8.32
CA TYR A 506 -20.91 4.88 9.30
C TYR A 506 -20.79 3.41 9.72
N MET A 507 -20.81 3.17 11.03
CA MET A 507 -20.81 1.86 11.67
C MET A 507 -21.87 1.81 12.78
N GLN A 508 -22.54 0.68 12.94
CA GLN A 508 -23.59 0.53 13.96
C GLN A 508 -23.62 -0.83 14.67
N GLY A 509 -22.60 -1.67 14.49
CA GLY A 509 -22.70 -3.08 14.84
C GLY A 509 -23.40 -3.92 13.76
N THR A 510 -23.53 -5.21 14.05
CA THR A 510 -24.20 -6.23 13.24
C THR A 510 -25.46 -6.73 13.95
N GLU A 511 -26.28 -7.52 13.28
CA GLU A 511 -27.40 -8.24 13.94
C GLU A 511 -26.93 -9.13 15.10
N SER A 512 -25.68 -9.62 15.03
CA SER A 512 -25.03 -10.45 16.05
C SER A 512 -24.30 -9.67 17.16
N GLY A 513 -24.34 -8.34 17.15
CA GLY A 513 -23.65 -7.48 18.12
C GLY A 513 -22.49 -6.70 17.52
N SER A 514 -21.46 -6.40 18.33
CA SER A 514 -20.34 -5.55 17.93
C SER A 514 -19.53 -6.10 16.76
N MET A 515 -19.14 -5.19 15.86
CA MET A 515 -18.27 -5.51 14.74
C MET A 515 -16.87 -5.91 15.21
N LYS A 516 -16.21 -6.80 14.48
CA LYS A 516 -14.84 -7.27 14.77
C LYS A 516 -13.94 -7.14 13.54
N LYS A 517 -12.65 -7.01 13.79
CA LYS A 517 -11.55 -6.91 12.82
C LYS A 517 -11.78 -5.82 11.77
N ILE A 518 -11.94 -4.59 12.23
CA ILE A 518 -12.10 -3.42 11.35
C ILE A 518 -10.79 -2.64 11.31
N TRP A 519 -10.31 -2.34 10.11
CA TRP A 519 -9.08 -1.57 9.91
C TRP A 519 -9.31 -0.45 8.90
N LEU A 520 -9.18 0.80 9.35
CA LEU A 520 -9.19 2.00 8.52
C LEU A 520 -7.75 2.52 8.47
N ASP A 521 -7.12 2.50 7.31
CA ASP A 521 -5.71 2.84 7.18
C ASP A 521 -5.45 3.73 5.99
N HIS A 522 -4.62 4.77 6.13
CA HIS A 522 -4.33 5.65 4.99
C HIS A 522 -5.62 6.18 4.34
N VAL A 523 -6.64 6.53 5.13
CA VAL A 523 -7.89 7.11 4.60
C VAL A 523 -7.79 8.62 4.66
N LYS A 524 -8.23 9.32 3.62
CA LYS A 524 -8.48 10.77 3.66
C LYS A 524 -9.98 11.06 3.70
N ILE A 525 -10.40 11.97 4.55
CA ILE A 525 -11.79 12.45 4.59
C ILE A 525 -11.78 13.97 4.60
N SER A 526 -12.54 14.59 3.69
CA SER A 526 -12.68 16.04 3.62
C SER A 526 -14.03 16.48 3.06
N ARG A 527 -14.46 17.71 3.34
CA ARG A 527 -15.68 18.33 2.75
C ARG A 527 -16.94 17.45 2.90
N VAL A 528 -17.25 17.07 4.13
CA VAL A 528 -18.45 16.28 4.47
C VAL A 528 -19.44 17.11 5.27
N GLY A 529 -20.74 16.85 5.12
CA GLY A 529 -21.79 17.63 5.79
C GLY A 529 -21.84 17.38 7.30
N ARG A 530 -21.60 16.13 7.73
CA ARG A 530 -21.59 15.76 9.14
C ARG A 530 -20.38 14.88 9.49
N GLN A 531 -20.56 13.67 10.03
CA GLN A 531 -19.45 12.95 10.65
C GLN A 531 -18.43 12.47 9.61
N MET A 532 -17.14 12.66 9.87
CA MET A 532 -16.10 11.96 9.11
C MET A 532 -16.16 10.47 9.44
N LEU A 533 -16.32 10.14 10.72
CA LEU A 533 -16.56 8.77 11.17
C LEU A 533 -17.56 8.74 12.33
N VAL A 534 -18.48 7.79 12.26
CA VAL A 534 -19.41 7.50 13.35
C VAL A 534 -19.50 6.01 13.63
N ILE A 535 -19.35 5.67 14.91
CA ILE A 535 -19.56 4.34 15.46
C ILE A 535 -20.71 4.47 16.47
N ALA A 536 -21.84 3.86 16.13
CA ALA A 536 -23.07 3.93 16.91
C ALA A 536 -23.49 2.56 17.44
N PHE A 537 -24.48 2.54 18.33
CA PHE A 537 -25.26 1.37 18.72
C PHE A 537 -24.43 0.13 19.10
N GLY A 538 -24.39 -0.89 18.24
CA GLY A 538 -23.68 -2.14 18.52
C GLY A 538 -22.16 -2.01 18.55
N GLY A 539 -21.55 -0.89 18.18
CA GLY A 539 -20.13 -0.66 18.39
C GLY A 539 -19.18 -1.52 17.54
N ALA A 540 -17.90 -1.50 17.90
CA ALA A 540 -16.82 -2.27 17.26
C ALA A 540 -15.77 -2.76 18.27
N GLU A 541 -15.78 -4.06 18.56
CA GLU A 541 -14.96 -4.70 19.59
C GLU A 541 -13.47 -4.74 19.24
N SER A 542 -13.11 -4.60 17.96
CA SER A 542 -11.72 -4.44 17.55
C SER A 542 -11.63 -3.56 16.30
N LEU A 543 -11.19 -2.32 16.49
CA LEU A 543 -11.03 -1.32 15.46
C LEU A 543 -9.65 -0.66 15.54
N THR A 544 -8.94 -0.61 14.42
CA THR A 544 -7.73 0.20 14.27
C THR A 544 -7.98 1.29 13.23
N ILE A 545 -7.65 2.53 13.58
CA ILE A 545 -7.65 3.69 12.68
C ILE A 545 -6.23 4.22 12.65
N SER A 546 -5.56 4.06 11.51
CA SER A 546 -4.14 4.34 11.38
C SER A 546 -3.76 5.20 10.17
N ASN A 547 -2.70 5.99 10.32
CA ASN A 547 -2.03 6.69 9.21
C ASN A 547 -2.97 7.52 8.31
N SER A 548 -4.08 8.03 8.86
CA SER A 548 -5.16 8.66 8.09
C SER A 548 -5.15 10.19 8.21
N ASP A 549 -5.72 10.86 7.20
CA ASP A 549 -5.87 12.30 7.08
C ASP A 549 -7.33 12.72 7.27
N PHE A 550 -7.59 13.50 8.31
CA PHE A 550 -8.91 14.03 8.61
C PHE A 550 -8.89 15.54 8.49
N ASP A 551 -9.17 15.99 7.27
CA ASP A 551 -9.08 17.39 6.82
C ASP A 551 -10.42 18.09 7.02
N GLY A 552 -10.50 18.89 8.08
CA GLY A 552 -11.66 19.68 8.43
C GLY A 552 -11.79 21.00 7.68
N SER A 553 -10.89 21.31 6.74
CA SER A 553 -10.97 22.54 5.95
C SER A 553 -12.25 22.56 5.11
N THR A 554 -13.07 23.59 5.31
CA THR A 554 -14.37 23.67 4.65
C THR A 554 -14.80 25.11 4.38
N ASP A 555 -15.52 25.32 3.29
CA ASP A 555 -16.18 26.60 3.00
C ASP A 555 -17.43 26.80 3.87
N TRP A 556 -17.96 25.71 4.44
CA TRP A 556 -19.20 25.65 5.21
C TRP A 556 -18.92 25.02 6.58
N SER A 557 -19.00 25.82 7.65
CA SER A 557 -18.63 25.39 9.00
C SER A 557 -19.73 25.69 10.01
N SER A 558 -19.94 24.78 10.97
CA SER A 558 -20.83 25.01 12.12
C SER A 558 -20.21 25.92 13.20
N SER A 559 -18.93 26.27 13.05
CA SER A 559 -18.18 27.23 13.89
C SER A 559 -17.88 28.55 13.17
N CYS A 560 -18.24 28.66 11.89
CA CYS A 560 -18.14 29.89 11.10
C CYS A 560 -16.75 30.46 10.89
N ASP A 561 -15.76 29.59 10.87
CA ASP A 561 -14.34 29.94 10.82
C ASP A 561 -13.55 29.05 9.86
N GLY A 562 -14.25 28.30 9.01
CA GLY A 562 -13.67 27.40 8.01
C GLY A 562 -13.23 26.04 8.56
N ARG A 563 -13.54 25.73 9.83
CA ARG A 563 -13.18 24.47 10.47
C ARG A 563 -14.38 23.55 10.67
N HIS A 564 -14.17 22.25 10.46
CA HIS A 564 -15.24 21.26 10.57
C HIS A 564 -15.51 20.85 12.02
N TYR A 565 -16.76 20.94 12.46
CA TYR A 565 -17.14 20.58 13.84
C TYR A 565 -17.39 19.08 14.02
N TRP A 566 -17.81 18.39 12.96
CA TRP A 566 -18.36 17.04 13.05
C TRP A 566 -17.31 16.00 12.66
N ALA A 567 -16.19 15.91 13.38
CA ALA A 567 -15.14 14.97 13.00
C ALA A 567 -15.51 13.52 13.35
N PHE A 568 -15.52 13.15 14.64
CA PHE A 568 -15.71 11.77 15.08
C PHE A 568 -16.77 11.63 16.17
N ILE A 569 -17.58 10.58 16.04
CA ILE A 569 -18.32 9.97 17.15
C ILE A 569 -17.83 8.54 17.32
N ILE A 570 -17.18 8.26 18.44
CA ILE A 570 -16.72 6.93 18.83
C ILE A 570 -17.59 6.46 19.99
N GLY A 571 -18.57 5.61 19.69
CA GLY A 571 -19.47 5.07 20.68
C GLY A 571 -19.86 3.61 20.42
N GLY A 572 -20.95 3.18 21.04
CA GLY A 572 -21.52 1.84 20.90
C GLY A 572 -21.00 0.81 21.93
N GLU A 573 -21.50 -0.42 21.84
CA GLU A 573 -21.35 -1.45 22.88
C GLU A 573 -20.97 -2.85 22.34
N PRO A 574 -19.79 -3.38 22.73
CA PRO A 574 -18.58 -2.66 23.14
C PRO A 574 -17.88 -2.00 21.94
N THR A 575 -17.10 -0.96 22.22
CA THR A 575 -16.14 -0.40 21.25
C THR A 575 -14.73 -0.35 21.83
N HIS A 576 -13.77 -0.98 21.15
CA HIS A 576 -12.36 -0.88 21.47
C HIS A 576 -11.60 -0.36 20.25
N VAL A 577 -10.96 0.80 20.40
CA VAL A 577 -10.31 1.51 19.29
C VAL A 577 -8.85 1.80 19.59
N THR A 578 -7.98 1.46 18.64
CA THR A 578 -6.63 2.03 18.53
C THR A 578 -6.66 3.12 17.46
N PHE A 579 -6.40 4.36 17.87
CA PHE A 579 -6.32 5.52 16.99
C PHE A 579 -4.87 5.97 16.97
N VAL A 580 -4.15 5.66 15.88
CA VAL A 580 -2.69 5.75 15.83
C VAL A 580 -2.16 6.47 14.59
N ASN A 581 -1.17 7.36 14.76
CA ASN A 581 -0.48 8.04 13.65
C ASN A 581 -1.38 8.80 12.67
N ASN A 582 -2.53 9.28 13.14
CA ASN A 582 -3.45 10.05 12.31
C ASN A 582 -3.10 11.53 12.37
N TYR A 583 -3.42 12.24 11.28
CA TYR A 583 -3.42 13.69 11.23
C TYR A 583 -4.85 14.19 11.25
N VAL A 584 -5.22 14.94 12.29
CA VAL A 584 -6.55 15.54 12.45
C VAL A 584 -6.36 17.04 12.48
N HIS A 585 -6.92 17.76 11.52
CA HIS A 585 -6.69 19.18 11.43
C HIS A 585 -7.86 20.00 10.91
N SER A 586 -7.79 21.31 11.18
CA SER A 586 -8.78 22.29 10.75
C SER A 586 -10.19 21.93 11.24
N THR A 587 -10.28 21.51 12.51
CA THR A 587 -11.54 21.11 13.16
C THR A 587 -11.96 22.11 14.24
N SER A 588 -13.19 22.02 14.74
CA SER A 588 -13.67 22.91 15.81
C SER A 588 -14.42 22.19 16.93
N GLY A 589 -14.56 20.87 16.83
CA GLY A 589 -15.27 20.06 17.80
C GLY A 589 -15.13 18.57 17.51
N ARG A 590 -15.64 17.74 18.42
CA ARG A 590 -15.79 16.27 18.26
C ARG A 590 -14.57 15.60 17.65
N SER A 591 -13.37 15.96 18.09
CA SER A 591 -12.10 15.50 17.52
C SER A 591 -11.24 14.72 18.53
N PRO A 592 -11.72 13.64 19.16
CA PRO A 592 -13.00 12.94 18.95
C PRO A 592 -14.06 13.18 20.06
N LYS A 593 -15.35 12.97 19.75
CA LYS A 593 -16.37 12.71 20.77
C LYS A 593 -16.41 11.22 21.10
N ILE A 594 -16.24 10.87 22.38
CA ILE A 594 -16.18 9.48 22.83
C ILE A 594 -17.31 9.27 23.82
N VAL A 595 -18.35 8.54 23.43
CA VAL A 595 -19.56 8.45 24.24
C VAL A 595 -20.12 7.05 24.26
N SER A 596 -20.56 6.63 25.45
CA SER A 596 -21.21 5.35 25.62
C SER A 596 -22.73 5.44 25.44
N GLU A 597 -23.37 6.61 25.50
CA GLU A 597 -24.84 6.80 25.62
C GLU A 597 -25.76 6.14 24.56
N MET A 598 -25.22 5.42 23.58
CA MET A 598 -25.91 4.71 22.50
C MET A 598 -26.03 3.19 22.71
N GLY A 599 -26.22 2.67 23.94
CA GLY A 599 -26.31 1.23 24.23
C GLY A 599 -26.96 0.87 25.58
N THR A 600 -27.05 -0.42 25.90
CA THR A 600 -27.63 -0.97 27.15
C THR A 600 -26.64 -1.06 28.32
N ASN A 601 -25.38 -1.38 28.07
CA ASN A 601 -24.25 -1.31 28.99
C ASN A 601 -22.93 -0.91 28.27
N PRO A 602 -22.92 0.28 27.66
CA PRO A 602 -21.91 0.65 26.69
C PRO A 602 -20.56 0.97 27.35
N ILE A 603 -19.51 0.32 26.88
CA ILE A 603 -18.11 0.54 27.28
C ILE A 603 -17.32 0.88 26.01
N VAL A 604 -16.64 2.03 26.06
CA VAL A 604 -15.71 2.44 25.01
C VAL A 604 -14.31 2.51 25.60
N VAL A 605 -13.38 1.75 25.05
CA VAL A 605 -11.96 1.81 25.42
C VAL A 605 -11.17 2.33 24.23
N GLY A 606 -10.39 3.38 24.45
CA GLY A 606 -9.64 4.05 23.39
C GLY A 606 -8.17 4.20 23.73
N HIS A 607 -7.31 3.71 22.84
CA HIS A 607 -5.87 3.99 22.83
C HIS A 607 -5.55 5.00 21.74
N PHE A 608 -5.33 6.25 22.14
CA PHE A 608 -5.00 7.35 21.24
C PHE A 608 -3.51 7.59 21.33
N VAL A 609 -2.77 7.17 20.31
CA VAL A 609 -1.32 7.11 20.39
C VAL A 609 -0.65 7.70 19.16
N ASN A 610 0.33 8.58 19.38
CA ASN A 610 1.14 9.14 18.30
C ASN A 610 0.40 9.87 17.18
N ASN A 611 -0.76 10.45 17.46
CA ASN A 611 -1.48 11.28 16.49
C ASN A 611 -1.04 12.74 16.57
N TYR A 612 -1.31 13.48 15.50
CA TYR A 612 -1.12 14.92 15.43
C TYR A 612 -2.47 15.62 15.27
N TRP A 613 -2.86 16.39 16.29
CA TRP A 613 -3.97 17.33 16.22
C TRP A 613 -3.44 18.72 15.95
N ALA A 614 -3.92 19.36 14.88
CA ALA A 614 -3.52 20.72 14.53
C ALA A 614 -4.73 21.60 14.24
N ASP A 615 -4.58 22.91 14.46
CA ASP A 615 -5.55 23.91 13.97
C ASP A 615 -6.99 23.60 14.40
N ASN A 616 -7.24 23.64 15.72
CA ASN A 616 -8.58 23.48 16.27
C ASN A 616 -9.02 24.71 17.07
N SER A 617 -10.05 25.38 16.58
CA SER A 617 -10.54 26.65 17.14
C SER A 617 -11.51 26.51 18.32
N GLY A 618 -11.98 25.28 18.58
CA GLY A 618 -12.89 24.93 19.67
C GLY A 618 -12.23 23.89 20.56
N HIS A 619 -12.70 22.65 20.48
CA HIS A 619 -12.21 21.57 21.31
C HIS A 619 -11.99 20.26 20.56
N SER A 620 -11.13 19.39 21.10
CA SER A 620 -10.83 18.07 20.53
C SER A 620 -11.59 16.95 21.24
N PHE A 621 -11.07 16.43 22.37
CA PHE A 621 -11.67 15.30 23.07
C PHE A 621 -12.94 15.73 23.82
N GLU A 622 -14.06 15.06 23.55
CA GLU A 622 -15.31 15.12 24.35
C GLU A 622 -15.62 13.74 24.96
N PRO A 623 -14.89 13.33 26.02
CA PRO A 623 -15.14 12.08 26.71
C PRO A 623 -16.43 12.15 27.55
N GLY A 624 -17.36 11.23 27.31
CA GLY A 624 -18.56 11.05 28.09
C GLY A 624 -18.49 9.89 29.08
N LEU A 625 -19.64 9.56 29.67
CA LEU A 625 -19.79 8.44 30.60
C LEU A 625 -19.26 7.13 29.97
N ASN A 626 -18.58 6.29 30.75
CA ASN A 626 -18.03 4.98 30.35
C ASN A 626 -17.09 4.98 29.12
N ALA A 627 -16.51 6.13 28.79
CA ALA A 627 -15.34 6.21 27.92
C ALA A 627 -14.08 6.08 28.76
N PHE A 628 -13.21 5.10 28.47
CA PHE A 628 -11.94 4.86 29.15
C PHE A 628 -10.80 5.05 28.16
N VAL A 629 -10.04 6.13 28.32
CA VAL A 629 -9.08 6.57 27.31
C VAL A 629 -7.66 6.59 27.88
N LEU A 630 -6.71 6.03 27.13
CA LEU A 630 -5.29 6.29 27.26
C LEU A 630 -4.84 7.15 26.07
N ALA A 631 -4.32 8.35 26.34
CA ALA A 631 -3.67 9.21 25.37
C ALA A 631 -2.17 9.33 25.67
N GLU A 632 -1.31 8.83 24.79
CA GLU A 632 0.14 8.87 24.96
C GLU A 632 0.88 9.18 23.65
N GLY A 633 2.01 9.88 23.73
CA GLY A 633 2.85 10.21 22.58
C GLY A 633 2.19 11.08 21.51
N ASN A 634 1.08 11.75 21.80
CA ASN A 634 0.38 12.60 20.83
C ASN A 634 0.94 14.02 20.80
N TYR A 635 0.76 14.71 19.68
CA TYR A 635 1.13 16.11 19.51
C TYR A 635 -0.11 16.95 19.25
N PHE A 636 -0.32 18.00 20.04
CA PHE A 636 -1.38 18.98 19.85
C PHE A 636 -0.75 20.32 19.51
N LYS A 637 -1.17 20.92 18.39
CA LYS A 637 -0.73 22.24 17.97
C LYS A 637 -1.93 23.13 17.68
N ASP A 638 -1.89 24.38 18.13
CA ASP A 638 -2.92 25.38 17.84
C ASP A 638 -4.35 24.85 18.12
N THR A 639 -4.50 24.07 19.20
CA THR A 639 -5.77 23.46 19.64
C THR A 639 -6.25 24.20 20.87
N LYS A 640 -7.33 24.97 20.75
CA LYS A 640 -7.82 25.84 21.84
C LYS A 640 -8.13 25.07 23.12
N GLU A 641 -8.85 23.95 23.01
CA GLU A 641 -9.16 23.07 24.16
C GLU A 641 -8.97 21.59 23.78
N PRO A 642 -7.78 21.00 24.02
CA PRO A 642 -7.50 19.61 23.67
C PRO A 642 -8.47 18.61 24.30
N ILE A 643 -9.00 18.92 25.48
CA ILE A 643 -10.00 18.11 26.18
C ILE A 643 -11.09 18.99 26.80
N LEU A 644 -12.33 18.79 26.36
CA LEU A 644 -13.54 19.33 26.97
C LEU A 644 -14.16 18.22 27.84
N ALA A 645 -13.84 18.23 29.13
CA ALA A 645 -14.25 17.20 30.08
C ALA A 645 -15.27 17.71 31.11
N ASP A 646 -16.27 16.88 31.42
CA ASP A 646 -17.13 17.01 32.60
C ASP A 646 -16.74 15.99 33.68
N ASP A 647 -17.55 15.86 34.74
CA ASP A 647 -17.32 14.92 35.84
C ASP A 647 -17.44 13.43 35.45
N LYS A 648 -17.97 13.13 34.26
CA LYS A 648 -18.12 11.76 33.74
C LYS A 648 -16.91 11.29 32.92
N ALA A 649 -16.06 12.23 32.47
CA ALA A 649 -14.88 11.93 31.68
C ALA A 649 -13.92 10.97 32.41
N THR A 650 -13.39 9.97 31.72
CA THR A 650 -12.38 9.05 32.26
C THR A 650 -11.24 8.88 31.25
N VAL A 651 -10.23 9.75 31.37
CA VAL A 651 -9.10 9.90 30.45
C VAL A 651 -7.80 9.97 31.23
N PHE A 652 -6.84 9.14 30.85
CA PHE A 652 -5.46 9.26 31.28
C PHE A 652 -4.63 9.87 30.14
N THR A 653 -4.03 11.03 30.40
CA THR A 653 -3.09 11.70 29.49
C THR A 653 -1.68 11.49 30.02
N ALA A 654 -0.84 10.78 29.26
CA ALA A 654 0.55 10.61 29.62
C ALA A 654 1.31 11.95 29.64
N ALA A 655 2.06 12.17 30.70
CA ALA A 655 2.92 13.32 30.94
C ALA A 655 4.22 12.86 31.61
N ASP A 656 5.25 13.70 31.63
CA ASP A 656 6.60 13.33 32.11
C ASP A 656 6.63 12.81 33.56
N SER A 657 5.60 13.11 34.36
CA SER A 657 5.48 12.68 35.77
C SER A 657 4.66 11.41 36.00
N ASN A 658 3.99 10.86 34.97
CA ASN A 658 3.02 9.78 35.13
C ASN A 658 3.63 8.42 34.77
N ASP A 659 3.75 7.51 35.75
CA ASP A 659 4.31 6.17 35.52
C ASP A 659 3.22 5.14 35.16
N CYS A 660 3.32 4.58 33.95
CA CYS A 660 2.42 3.52 33.48
C CYS A 660 2.93 2.11 33.78
N SER A 661 4.14 1.97 34.33
CA SER A 661 4.79 0.67 34.52
C SER A 661 3.98 -0.28 35.41
N SER A 662 3.26 0.24 36.40
CA SER A 662 2.39 -0.56 37.28
C SER A 662 1.13 -1.10 36.58
N TYR A 663 0.69 -0.46 35.50
CA TYR A 663 -0.51 -0.83 34.75
C TYR A 663 -0.18 -1.62 33.49
N LEU A 664 0.82 -1.18 32.73
CA LEU A 664 1.14 -1.69 31.40
C LEU A 664 2.42 -2.54 31.37
N GLY A 665 3.21 -2.58 32.45
CA GLY A 665 4.54 -3.20 32.43
C GLY A 665 5.59 -2.42 31.64
N ARG A 666 5.25 -1.22 31.16
CA ARG A 666 6.11 -0.28 30.45
C ARG A 666 5.79 1.17 30.83
N ALA A 667 6.75 2.06 30.63
CA ALA A 667 6.52 3.49 30.74
C ALA A 667 5.55 3.97 29.63
N CYS A 668 4.76 5.00 29.94
CA CYS A 668 4.03 5.74 28.92
C CYS A 668 4.95 6.75 28.24
N VAL A 669 4.53 7.24 27.07
CA VAL A 669 5.22 8.33 26.39
C VAL A 669 4.42 9.63 26.50
N SER A 670 5.08 10.71 26.90
CA SER A 670 4.42 12.00 27.11
C SER A 670 3.79 12.58 25.83
N ASN A 671 2.62 13.19 25.99
CA ASN A 671 2.04 14.05 24.96
C ASN A 671 2.76 15.41 24.91
N VAL A 672 2.71 16.08 23.77
CA VAL A 672 3.20 17.45 23.60
C VAL A 672 2.03 18.37 23.25
N VAL A 673 1.96 19.51 23.94
CA VAL A 673 1.00 20.59 23.67
C VAL A 673 1.77 21.86 23.28
N GLU A 674 1.59 22.32 22.05
CA GLU A 674 2.21 23.53 21.48
C GLU A 674 1.10 24.53 21.16
N ASN A 675 1.20 25.78 21.64
CA ASN A 675 0.20 26.83 21.42
C ASN A 675 -1.27 26.37 21.64
N SER A 676 -1.46 25.45 22.58
CA SER A 676 -2.73 24.76 22.80
C SER A 676 -3.18 24.91 24.25
N GLY A 677 -4.46 24.61 24.51
CA GLY A 677 -5.00 24.47 25.86
C GLY A 677 -4.35 23.33 26.65
N LYS A 678 -4.77 23.17 27.90
CA LYS A 678 -4.29 22.08 28.75
C LYS A 678 -4.83 20.74 28.28
N PHE A 679 -4.04 19.69 28.47
CA PHE A 679 -4.43 18.30 28.21
C PHE A 679 -4.09 17.44 29.42
N ASP A 680 -4.87 17.63 30.49
CA ASP A 680 -4.67 17.00 31.78
C ASP A 680 -5.56 15.76 31.94
N SER A 681 -5.10 14.78 32.73
CA SER A 681 -5.88 13.58 33.05
C SER A 681 -7.14 13.93 33.84
N VAL A 682 -8.25 13.23 33.55
CA VAL A 682 -9.51 13.31 34.31
C VAL A 682 -9.91 11.91 34.70
N ASN A 683 -9.97 11.61 35.99
CA ASN A 683 -10.18 10.25 36.52
C ASN A 683 -9.16 9.23 35.96
N GLY A 684 -7.89 9.64 35.81
CA GLY A 684 -6.85 8.85 35.13
C GLY A 684 -6.59 7.45 35.71
N GLU A 685 -6.58 7.29 37.04
CA GLU A 685 -6.42 5.96 37.66
C GLU A 685 -7.53 4.99 37.24
N ARG A 686 -8.78 5.48 37.21
CA ARG A 686 -9.94 4.71 36.74
C ARG A 686 -9.81 4.35 35.26
N ALA A 687 -9.26 5.24 34.44
CA ALA A 687 -8.97 4.93 33.04
C ALA A 687 -7.95 3.79 32.92
N MET A 688 -6.83 3.89 33.65
CA MET A 688 -5.75 2.90 33.59
C MET A 688 -6.13 1.54 34.18
N GLU A 689 -6.97 1.51 35.22
CA GLU A 689 -7.54 0.26 35.77
C GLU A 689 -8.34 -0.51 34.72
N LYS A 690 -9.03 0.19 33.81
CA LYS A 690 -9.74 -0.47 32.70
C LYS A 690 -8.82 -0.80 31.54
N VAL A 691 -7.92 0.12 31.18
CA VAL A 691 -6.99 -0.03 30.05
C VAL A 691 -6.03 -1.21 30.24
N LYS A 692 -5.57 -1.50 31.47
CA LYS A 692 -4.66 -2.64 31.73
C LYS A 692 -5.26 -4.02 31.40
N GLU A 693 -6.58 -4.12 31.25
CA GLU A 693 -7.23 -5.36 30.82
C GLU A 693 -6.92 -5.71 29.35
N PHE A 694 -6.40 -4.75 28.57
CA PHE A 694 -6.12 -4.86 27.14
C PHE A 694 -4.61 -5.00 26.89
N LYS A 695 -4.19 -6.24 26.74
CA LYS A 695 -2.80 -6.64 26.47
C LYS A 695 -2.23 -6.00 25.19
N GLU A 696 -3.07 -5.78 24.18
CA GLU A 696 -2.68 -5.12 22.93
C GLU A 696 -2.17 -3.69 23.17
N ILE A 697 -2.72 -2.98 24.17
CA ILE A 697 -2.26 -1.65 24.59
C ILE A 697 -0.94 -1.74 25.37
N ALA A 698 -0.83 -2.74 26.25
CA ALA A 698 0.37 -2.95 27.05
C ALA A 698 1.60 -3.33 26.19
N GLU A 699 1.40 -4.14 25.16
CA GLU A 699 2.45 -4.62 24.25
C GLU A 699 2.87 -3.57 23.19
N TYR A 700 2.01 -2.60 22.89
CA TYR A 700 2.33 -1.54 21.95
C TYR A 700 3.44 -0.62 22.49
N THR A 701 4.44 -0.28 21.66
CA THR A 701 5.53 0.65 22.04
C THR A 701 5.34 2.01 21.35
N PRO A 702 4.86 3.05 22.06
CA PRO A 702 4.72 4.37 21.49
C PRO A 702 6.06 5.02 21.21
N SER A 703 6.10 5.86 20.18
CA SER A 703 7.25 6.74 19.95
C SER A 703 7.05 8.09 20.64
N LYS A 704 8.10 8.91 20.68
CA LYS A 704 7.99 10.29 21.18
C LYS A 704 6.99 11.09 20.33
N ALA A 705 6.21 11.95 20.99
CA ALA A 705 5.34 12.88 20.30
C ALA A 705 6.10 13.77 19.31
N SER A 706 5.53 13.92 18.12
CA SER A 706 6.12 14.61 16.99
C SER A 706 5.06 15.30 16.14
N PRO A 707 5.34 16.50 15.60
CA PRO A 707 4.46 17.05 14.58
C PRO A 707 4.49 16.18 13.33
N LEU A 708 3.32 15.97 12.74
CA LEU A 708 3.20 15.54 11.35
C LEU A 708 3.09 16.80 10.46
N SER A 709 3.32 16.70 9.17
CA SER A 709 3.13 17.83 8.24
C SER A 709 2.32 17.36 7.06
N GLU A 710 1.42 18.21 6.57
CA GLU A 710 0.80 18.03 5.26
C GLU A 710 1.89 17.84 4.22
N SER A 711 1.83 16.71 3.52
CA SER A 711 2.51 16.53 2.26
C SER A 711 1.54 17.00 1.18
N LEU A 712 1.99 17.85 0.25
CA LEU A 712 1.22 18.17 -0.96
C LEU A 712 0.84 16.90 -1.75
N ASP A 713 1.57 15.82 -1.50
CA ASP A 713 1.17 14.45 -1.82
C ASP A 713 0.49 13.82 -0.59
N ASN A 714 -0.82 14.06 -0.46
CA ASN A 714 -1.78 13.56 0.55
C ASN A 714 -1.29 12.47 1.53
N PHE A 715 -1.50 12.67 2.84
CA PHE A 715 -1.63 11.55 3.76
C PHE A 715 -2.77 10.65 3.25
N GLY A 716 -2.50 9.36 3.09
CA GLY A 716 -3.52 8.39 2.69
C GLY A 716 -3.81 8.27 1.19
N VAL A 717 -3.08 8.99 0.33
CA VAL A 717 -3.28 8.87 -1.11
C VAL A 717 -1.94 8.97 -1.87
N GLY A 718 -1.20 7.86 -1.95
CA GLY A 718 0.07 7.78 -2.68
C GLY A 718 -0.10 7.96 -4.19
N VAL A 719 0.88 8.45 -4.96
CA VAL A 719 0.74 8.51 -6.43
C VAL A 719 0.96 7.11 -7.04
N LEU A 720 -0.13 6.46 -7.47
CA LEU A 720 -0.10 5.45 -8.53
C LEU A 720 -0.48 6.21 -9.80
N GLN A 721 0.52 6.66 -10.55
CA GLN A 721 0.29 7.53 -11.71
C GLN A 721 -0.69 6.84 -12.66
N SER A 722 -1.74 7.54 -13.10
CA SER A 722 -2.60 7.13 -14.20
C SER A 722 -1.82 7.10 -15.53
N PRO A 723 -2.31 6.37 -16.55
CA PRO A 723 -1.71 6.41 -17.89
C PRO A 723 -1.77 7.83 -18.42
N LEU A 724 -0.64 8.33 -18.91
CA LEU A 724 -0.63 9.52 -19.76
C LEU A 724 -1.49 9.21 -20.99
N ASP A 725 -2.63 9.88 -21.10
CA ASP A 725 -3.33 10.01 -22.37
C ASP A 725 -2.40 10.74 -23.33
N SER A 726 -1.75 9.96 -24.19
CA SER A 726 -1.00 10.47 -25.32
C SER A 726 -1.98 10.94 -26.39
N SER A 727 -2.50 12.16 -26.24
CA SER A 727 -2.80 13.01 -27.39
C SER A 727 -3.21 14.43 -26.95
N THR A 728 -2.29 15.38 -27.11
CA THR A 728 -2.61 16.71 -27.65
C THR A 728 -1.31 17.35 -28.11
N GLN A 729 -0.96 17.10 -29.38
CA GLN A 729 0.01 17.90 -30.11
C GLN A 729 -0.52 19.33 -30.28
N GLY A 730 0.43 20.27 -30.28
CA GLY A 730 0.20 21.70 -30.32
C GLY A 730 -0.67 22.17 -31.47
N SER A 731 -1.51 23.15 -31.17
CA SER A 731 -2.25 23.91 -32.17
C SER A 731 -1.33 24.95 -32.81
N LYS A 732 -0.99 24.76 -34.09
CA LYS A 732 -0.75 25.84 -35.05
C LYS A 732 -1.35 25.44 -36.39
N ASN A 733 -2.39 26.19 -36.78
CA ASN A 733 -2.84 26.57 -38.13
C ASN A 733 -2.37 25.71 -39.31
N GLU A 734 -3.28 25.06 -40.03
CA GLU A 734 -3.83 25.59 -41.29
C GLU A 734 -4.88 24.66 -41.93
N SER A 735 -5.64 25.26 -42.83
CA SER A 735 -6.89 24.90 -43.50
C SER A 735 -7.04 23.52 -44.15
N SER A 736 -8.25 22.96 -43.97
CA SER A 736 -9.12 22.25 -44.93
C SER A 736 -8.54 21.84 -46.29
N LYS A 737 -8.68 20.55 -46.63
CA LYS A 737 -9.50 20.08 -47.78
C LYS A 737 -9.68 18.56 -47.82
N GLN A 738 -10.85 18.21 -48.34
CA GLN A 738 -11.49 16.92 -48.58
C GLN A 738 -10.83 16.03 -49.64
N ASP A 739 -11.36 14.79 -49.69
CA ASP A 739 -11.37 13.81 -50.79
C ASP A 739 -10.11 12.94 -50.99
N SER A 740 -10.18 11.66 -51.34
CA SER A 740 -11.23 10.64 -51.45
C SER A 740 -10.58 9.33 -51.91
N LEU A 741 -11.13 8.19 -51.45
CA LEU A 741 -11.37 6.93 -52.17
C LEU A 741 -10.24 6.08 -52.82
N ALA A 742 -10.51 4.77 -52.73
CA ALA A 742 -10.22 3.66 -53.67
C ALA A 742 -8.80 3.06 -53.61
N GLN A 743 -8.58 1.80 -53.20
CA GLN A 743 -9.02 0.47 -53.70
C GLN A 743 -7.86 -0.25 -54.42
N GLY A 744 -7.76 -1.56 -54.20
CA GLY A 744 -7.02 -2.51 -55.04
C GLY A 744 -6.04 -3.36 -54.21
N SER A 745 -6.40 -4.54 -53.70
CA SER A 745 -6.65 -5.83 -54.37
C SER A 745 -5.39 -6.67 -54.61
N GLU A 746 -5.40 -7.88 -54.04
CA GLU A 746 -4.94 -9.17 -54.62
C GLU A 746 -3.43 -9.38 -54.86
N GLN A 747 -2.83 -10.58 -54.83
CA GLN A 747 -3.18 -11.96 -54.45
C GLN A 747 -1.87 -12.77 -54.55
N GLY A 748 -1.83 -13.94 -53.88
CA GLY A 748 -1.03 -15.11 -54.27
C GLY A 748 0.31 -15.26 -53.53
N GLY A 749 0.71 -16.41 -53.00
CA GLY A 749 0.21 -17.78 -53.14
C GLY A 749 1.42 -18.74 -53.29
N SER A 750 1.26 -19.98 -52.80
CA SER A 750 2.15 -21.17 -52.86
C SER A 750 3.35 -21.22 -51.88
N LYS A 751 3.39 -22.18 -50.92
CA LYS A 751 3.67 -23.64 -50.99
C LYS A 751 5.11 -23.92 -51.42
N GLU A 752 5.86 -24.89 -50.95
CA GLU A 752 5.79 -26.00 -49.99
C GLU A 752 7.27 -26.45 -49.88
N ASP A 753 7.70 -27.03 -48.77
CA ASP A 753 8.43 -28.30 -48.73
C ASP A 753 9.32 -28.45 -47.49
N ASN A 754 9.11 -29.60 -46.87
CA ASN A 754 9.85 -30.17 -45.77
C ASN A 754 10.73 -31.29 -46.36
N PRO A 755 11.87 -31.63 -45.74
CA PRO A 755 11.95 -33.03 -45.31
C PRO A 755 12.63 -33.25 -43.94
N THR A 756 11.92 -34.06 -43.15
CA THR A 756 12.35 -35.08 -42.18
C THR A 756 13.78 -35.63 -42.28
N GLN A 757 14.48 -35.78 -41.15
CA GLN A 757 14.75 -37.05 -40.42
C GLN A 757 15.92 -36.93 -39.42
N GLY A 758 15.88 -37.68 -38.31
CA GLY A 758 17.09 -38.28 -37.74
C GLY A 758 17.33 -38.11 -36.24
N SER A 759 17.06 -39.19 -35.50
CA SER A 759 17.24 -39.43 -34.06
C SER A 759 18.70 -39.55 -33.59
N GLY A 760 18.96 -39.31 -32.29
CA GLY A 760 20.14 -39.82 -31.59
C GLY A 760 20.33 -39.28 -30.16
N ASN A 761 19.97 -40.10 -29.17
CA ASN A 761 20.30 -39.94 -27.74
C ASN A 761 21.78 -40.30 -27.49
N GLU A 762 22.48 -39.57 -26.62
CA GLU A 762 23.45 -40.19 -25.68
C GLU A 762 23.87 -39.22 -24.57
N SER A 763 23.76 -39.71 -23.33
CA SER A 763 24.17 -39.08 -22.08
C SER A 763 25.62 -39.44 -21.75
N SER A 764 26.42 -38.48 -21.29
CA SER A 764 27.56 -38.76 -20.42
C SER A 764 27.75 -37.61 -19.46
N GLY A 765 27.76 -37.93 -18.17
CA GLY A 765 28.12 -37.03 -17.10
C GLY A 765 29.63 -37.01 -16.91
N ASP A 766 30.16 -35.86 -16.49
CA ASP A 766 31.38 -35.83 -15.72
C ASP A 766 31.33 -34.65 -14.74
N GLY A 767 31.67 -34.94 -13.49
CA GLY A 767 31.67 -33.98 -12.40
C GLY A 767 33.09 -33.55 -12.06
N SER A 768 33.30 -32.26 -11.81
CA SER A 768 34.44 -31.80 -11.02
C SER A 768 34.10 -30.52 -10.24
N PRO A 769 34.66 -30.35 -9.03
CA PRO A 769 34.20 -29.40 -8.04
C PRO A 769 34.82 -28.01 -8.24
N ILE A 770 33.99 -26.95 -8.21
CA ILE A 770 34.44 -25.56 -8.25
C ILE A 770 34.61 -25.05 -6.81
N GLN A 771 35.84 -24.67 -6.45
CA GLN A 771 36.15 -23.87 -5.27
C GLN A 771 35.72 -22.42 -5.51
N HIS A 772 34.81 -21.91 -4.68
CA HIS A 772 34.41 -20.50 -4.68
C HIS A 772 35.34 -19.65 -3.81
N ASN A 773 36.07 -18.73 -4.43
CA ASN A 773 36.53 -17.50 -3.77
C ASN A 773 35.45 -16.44 -3.97
N VAL A 774 34.90 -15.94 -2.86
CA VAL A 774 33.90 -14.87 -2.85
C VAL A 774 34.64 -13.53 -2.84
N GLU A 775 34.69 -12.86 -3.99
CA GLU A 775 34.92 -11.41 -4.07
C GLU A 775 33.59 -10.67 -4.16
N GLN A 776 33.57 -9.46 -3.60
CA GLN A 776 32.37 -8.68 -3.26
C GLN A 776 31.46 -8.35 -4.48
N GLY A 777 30.22 -8.84 -4.46
CA GLY A 777 29.02 -8.00 -4.69
C GLY A 777 28.57 -7.66 -6.11
N SER A 778 28.65 -8.57 -7.10
CA SER A 778 27.95 -8.40 -8.39
C SER A 778 26.59 -9.15 -8.39
N ILE A 779 25.49 -8.44 -8.65
CA ILE A 779 24.14 -9.04 -8.71
C ILE A 779 23.97 -9.90 -9.97
N GLY A 780 23.51 -11.14 -9.80
CA GLY A 780 22.83 -11.90 -10.83
C GLY A 780 23.68 -12.77 -11.76
N GLN A 781 25.01 -12.82 -11.59
CA GLN A 781 25.85 -13.72 -12.42
C GLN A 781 25.52 -15.21 -12.24
N ASP A 782 24.90 -15.58 -11.11
CA ASP A 782 24.67 -16.98 -10.76
C ASP A 782 23.20 -17.44 -10.94
N ALA A 783 22.28 -16.58 -11.41
CA ALA A 783 20.90 -17.00 -11.71
C ALA A 783 20.85 -17.73 -13.07
N ASP A 784 20.28 -18.94 -13.11
CA ASP A 784 20.19 -19.79 -14.32
C ASP A 784 19.64 -19.01 -15.53
N PRO A 785 20.48 -18.68 -16.53
CA PRO A 785 20.10 -17.83 -17.67
C PRO A 785 19.07 -18.49 -18.59
N SER A 786 18.87 -19.81 -18.50
CA SER A 786 17.88 -20.54 -19.32
C SER A 786 16.43 -20.25 -18.90
N LYS A 787 16.23 -19.62 -17.74
CA LYS A 787 14.90 -19.48 -17.14
C LYS A 787 14.09 -18.28 -17.65
N CYS A 788 14.64 -17.28 -18.35
CA CYS A 788 13.83 -16.18 -18.92
C CYS A 788 14.32 -15.75 -20.32
N THR A 789 13.74 -16.34 -21.36
CA THR A 789 13.79 -15.81 -22.73
C THR A 789 12.41 -15.25 -23.10
N PRO A 790 12.33 -14.05 -23.72
CA PRO A 790 11.09 -13.55 -24.31
C PRO A 790 10.58 -14.54 -25.36
N LYS A 791 9.56 -15.34 -25.02
CA LYS A 791 8.91 -16.23 -26.00
C LYS A 791 7.87 -15.41 -26.76
N ARG A 792 8.15 -15.00 -28.00
CA ARG A 792 7.12 -14.38 -28.85
C ARG A 792 6.40 -15.43 -29.69
N ARG A 793 5.07 -15.35 -29.71
CA ARG A 793 4.25 -15.84 -30.82
C ARG A 793 4.35 -14.85 -31.97
N VAL A 794 4.60 -15.35 -33.18
CA VAL A 794 4.38 -14.59 -34.42
C VAL A 794 2.86 -14.42 -34.53
N MET A 795 2.34 -13.21 -34.30
CA MET A 795 1.01 -12.86 -34.80
C MET A 795 1.15 -12.66 -36.31
N GLU A 796 0.85 -13.71 -37.08
CA GLU A 796 0.50 -13.53 -38.49
C GLU A 796 -0.81 -12.74 -38.55
N LEU A 797 -0.69 -11.44 -38.80
CA LEU A 797 -1.80 -10.65 -39.32
C LEU A 797 -2.03 -11.11 -40.76
N GLN A 798 -2.95 -12.06 -40.95
CA GLN A 798 -3.55 -12.29 -42.27
C GLN A 798 -4.47 -11.11 -42.60
N ALA A 799 -4.32 -10.61 -43.82
CA ALA A 799 -5.00 -9.46 -44.42
C ALA A 799 -6.53 -9.60 -44.48
#